data_AF-A0A0F3H0V5-F1
#
_entry.id   AF-A0A0F3H0V5-F1
#
_cell.length_a   1.000
_cell.length_b   1.000
_cell.length_c   1.000
_cell.angle_alpha   90.00
_cell.angle_beta   90.00
_cell.angle_gamma   90.00
#
_symmetry.space_group_name_H-M   'P 1'
#
loop_
_entity.id
_entity.type
_entity.pdbx_description
1 polymer ?
#
loop_
_entity_poly.entity_id
_entity_poly.type
_entity_poly.pdbx_seq_one_letter_code
_entity_poly.pdbx_strand_id
1 'polypeptide(L)'
;MLQFMMHGFLAKKALYIFYATVFYLFTMGLPLAHGYTLGEPPVFPEHGVPFDLGAPFDLVEEPVPQTQGLSVSPQSRDESRNFYNTYYAVNEPAINWSGNHQSCSSGTTAQDFRDAIAQRINYFRAMAGIPATITLSDTYSAKAQEAALMMSVNNTLNHTPPSTWTCYTTTGAEAAGSSNLALGINSVSAISGYMKDYGSGNYPVGHRRWILYPQTQVMGTGDIPNAGSYTKANALWVFDSNRKGARPTTSEEFVAWPPKGYVPYQVVFPRWSFAYAKADFSSATVSMTSDNTNVAVTLSPVVNGYGENTLVWIPMNLSDSATWPKPSGDTTYKVTVANVVINGVGRTFEYNVTVFDPSVSLPTPTPTPTPTPGTKHVTHDFDGDDKSDLLWRNTRTGDVVIWLMNAQAIAGGGFVVKGLPVEWDIKAAGDFNGDGKSDILLQNSVTDDVYIWLMDGAKITGGDYLQRGLPGEWEFKATGDFNGDGRSDIMWQNTTTGDVVVWLMAGTKINAGGLVVKGLPRDWIVKAAADFDNDGKSDVLLQNSGGDVVVWLMDGASVSEGGYVSSGIPGNWQIKAVGDLDGDGKTDVLWQDSATGDVAAWLINGSTVIGGNYVVRGVPNNWKLLVVGDYSGDGKADVLWQDSVTGDVAVWFMDGIKIVGGGFATKALEPDWRTK
;
A
#
# COMPACT_ATOMS: atom_id res chain seq x y z
N MET A 1 -41.19 -50.88 34.68
CA MET A 1 -40.60 -52.07 35.33
C MET A 1 -40.05 -52.93 34.20
N LEU A 2 -38.78 -53.25 34.04
CA LEU A 2 -37.60 -53.32 34.91
C LEU A 2 -36.41 -53.27 33.90
N GLN A 3 -35.50 -52.30 33.99
CA GLN A 3 -34.14 -52.47 34.51
C GLN A 3 -33.17 -53.25 33.62
N PHE A 4 -32.18 -52.51 33.10
CA PHE A 4 -30.76 -52.84 32.92
C PHE A 4 -30.30 -54.24 33.37
N MET A 5 -29.54 -54.95 32.52
CA MET A 5 -28.25 -55.54 32.90
C MET A 5 -27.39 -56.01 31.70
N MET A 6 -26.22 -55.36 31.60
CA MET A 6 -24.88 -55.88 31.29
C MET A 6 -24.62 -56.72 30.02
N HIS A 7 -23.98 -56.08 29.04
CA HIS A 7 -22.63 -56.40 28.52
C HIS A 7 -22.15 -57.85 28.55
N GLY A 8 -21.76 -58.35 27.37
CA GLY A 8 -20.46 -58.99 27.24
C GLY A 8 -20.41 -60.23 26.35
N PHE A 9 -19.47 -60.16 25.41
CA PHE A 9 -18.80 -61.26 24.73
C PHE A 9 -19.40 -61.81 23.42
N LEU A 10 -18.53 -61.72 22.39
CA LEU A 10 -18.44 -62.55 21.18
C LEU A 10 -19.17 -62.05 19.93
N ALA A 11 -18.64 -61.01 19.29
CA ALA A 11 -18.64 -60.90 17.81
C ALA A 11 -17.64 -59.87 17.26
N LYS A 12 -16.34 -59.96 17.58
CA LYS A 12 -15.26 -59.31 16.79
C LYS A 12 -13.95 -60.10 16.93
N LYS A 13 -13.85 -61.25 16.26
CA LYS A 13 -12.58 -61.95 16.01
C LYS A 13 -12.76 -62.94 14.84
N ALA A 14 -12.69 -62.42 13.61
CA ALA A 14 -12.40 -63.20 12.40
C ALA A 14 -12.21 -62.26 11.19
N LEU A 15 -11.20 -61.39 11.25
CA LEU A 15 -10.58 -60.81 10.04
C LEU A 15 -9.22 -60.18 10.39
N TYR A 16 -8.33 -61.02 10.92
CA TYR A 16 -6.89 -60.79 11.04
C TYR A 16 -6.26 -62.10 10.59
N ILE A 17 -5.16 -62.03 9.84
CA ILE A 17 -4.49 -63.12 9.09
C ILE A 17 -4.89 -63.15 7.60
N PHE A 18 -4.50 -62.10 6.87
CA PHE A 18 -4.08 -62.23 5.46
C PHE A 18 -3.11 -61.11 5.03
N TYR A 19 -2.29 -60.59 5.94
CA TYR A 19 -1.21 -59.65 5.62
C TYR A 19 -0.05 -59.86 6.58
N ALA A 20 0.76 -60.88 6.30
CA ALA A 20 2.15 -60.94 6.73
C ALA A 20 2.91 -61.88 5.80
N THR A 21 4.11 -61.47 5.40
CA THR A 21 5.15 -62.26 4.70
C THR A 21 4.92 -62.62 3.22
N VAL A 22 5.13 -61.62 2.35
CA VAL A 22 6.09 -61.79 1.25
C VAL A 22 7.18 -60.75 1.46
N PHE A 23 8.37 -61.26 1.81
CA PHE A 23 9.56 -60.53 2.22
C PHE A 23 10.36 -60.12 0.97
N TYR A 24 10.84 -58.87 0.97
CA TYR A 24 12.14 -58.43 0.46
C TYR A 24 12.53 -58.81 -0.99
N LEU A 25 12.41 -57.83 -1.90
CA LEU A 25 13.41 -57.44 -2.91
C LEU A 25 12.83 -56.35 -3.83
N PHE A 26 13.00 -55.08 -3.46
CA PHE A 26 13.60 -54.02 -4.29
C PHE A 26 13.54 -52.68 -3.54
N THR A 27 14.67 -52.01 -3.59
CA THR A 27 15.06 -50.81 -2.85
C THR A 27 14.38 -49.53 -3.36
N MET A 28 14.06 -48.63 -2.43
CA MET A 28 13.83 -47.18 -2.61
C MET A 28 12.72 -46.77 -3.59
N GLY A 29 11.49 -46.65 -3.08
CA GLY A 29 10.38 -45.91 -3.69
C GLY A 29 9.91 -44.81 -2.75
N LEU A 30 10.20 -43.56 -3.11
CA LEU A 30 9.88 -42.32 -2.39
C LEU A 30 8.36 -42.17 -2.11
N PRO A 31 7.95 -41.49 -1.03
CA PRO A 31 6.55 -41.12 -0.85
C PRO A 31 6.19 -40.01 -1.85
N LEU A 32 5.54 -40.38 -2.95
CA LEU A 32 4.84 -39.48 -3.86
C LEU A 32 3.66 -38.84 -3.12
N ALA A 33 3.86 -37.65 -2.57
CA ALA A 33 2.76 -36.85 -2.00
C ALA A 33 2.49 -35.56 -2.76
N HIS A 34 3.32 -35.17 -3.73
CA HIS A 34 3.13 -34.01 -4.62
C HIS A 34 3.52 -34.41 -6.04
N GLY A 35 2.73 -34.06 -7.05
CA GLY A 35 2.94 -34.46 -8.46
C GLY A 35 4.15 -33.82 -9.16
N TYR A 36 5.10 -33.26 -8.41
CA TYR A 36 6.29 -32.56 -8.91
C TYR A 36 7.48 -32.66 -7.93
N THR A 37 8.68 -32.37 -8.42
CA THR A 37 9.94 -32.34 -7.65
C THR A 37 10.68 -31.04 -7.96
N LEU A 38 11.32 -30.46 -6.96
CA LEU A 38 12.24 -29.34 -7.12
C LEU A 38 13.67 -29.86 -7.03
N GLY A 39 14.60 -29.21 -7.72
CA GLY A 39 16.03 -29.48 -7.59
C GLY A 39 16.53 -29.09 -6.20
N GLU A 40 17.83 -29.20 -5.97
CA GLU A 40 18.45 -28.39 -4.93
C GLU A 40 18.50 -26.94 -5.43
N PRO A 41 18.45 -25.92 -4.56
CA PRO A 41 18.64 -24.55 -5.03
C PRO A 41 20.05 -24.33 -5.60
N PRO A 42 20.24 -23.53 -6.66
CA PRO A 42 21.57 -23.26 -7.20
C PRO A 42 22.39 -22.53 -6.14
N VAL A 43 23.61 -23.01 -5.88
CA VAL A 43 24.52 -22.43 -4.88
C VAL A 43 25.40 -21.39 -5.56
N PHE A 44 25.57 -20.24 -4.92
CA PHE A 44 26.57 -19.28 -5.37
C PHE A 44 27.97 -19.71 -4.91
N PRO A 45 29.00 -19.74 -5.77
CA PRO A 45 30.35 -20.03 -5.33
C PRO A 45 30.89 -18.85 -4.51
N GLU A 46 30.81 -18.92 -3.17
CA GLU A 46 31.62 -18.11 -2.28
C GLU A 46 32.87 -18.87 -1.84
N HIS A 47 34.04 -18.29 -2.12
CA HIS A 47 35.37 -18.69 -1.64
C HIS A 47 35.88 -20.08 -2.05
N GLY A 48 36.54 -20.16 -3.21
CA GLY A 48 37.76 -20.97 -3.35
C GLY A 48 37.63 -22.40 -3.87
N VAL A 49 36.48 -22.85 -4.36
CA VAL A 49 36.40 -24.11 -5.12
C VAL A 49 36.52 -23.79 -6.62
N PRO A 50 37.51 -24.34 -7.35
CA PRO A 50 37.59 -24.12 -8.79
C PRO A 50 36.48 -24.91 -9.46
N PHE A 51 35.42 -24.21 -9.87
CA PHE A 51 34.43 -24.77 -10.79
C PHE A 51 34.91 -24.43 -12.20
N ASP A 52 35.51 -25.42 -12.86
CA ASP A 52 35.99 -25.32 -14.24
C ASP A 52 34.79 -25.39 -15.20
N LEU A 53 34.17 -24.25 -15.45
CA LEU A 53 33.36 -24.02 -16.64
C LEU A 53 34.24 -23.21 -17.60
N GLY A 54 34.66 -23.84 -18.70
CA GLY A 54 35.60 -23.30 -19.68
C GLY A 54 35.12 -22.09 -20.50
N ALA A 55 34.34 -21.18 -19.93
CA ALA A 55 34.03 -19.87 -20.51
C ALA A 55 33.68 -18.86 -19.40
N PRO A 56 34.08 -17.57 -19.52
CA PRO A 56 33.63 -16.52 -18.62
C PRO A 56 32.10 -16.41 -18.65
N PHE A 57 31.48 -16.16 -17.49
CA PHE A 57 30.04 -15.86 -17.40
C PHE A 57 29.74 -14.62 -18.26
N ASP A 58 29.10 -14.80 -19.41
CA ASP A 58 28.53 -13.70 -20.19
C ASP A 58 27.25 -13.23 -19.49
N LEU A 59 27.43 -12.42 -18.44
CA LEU A 59 26.35 -11.66 -17.81
C LEU A 59 26.07 -10.47 -18.72
N VAL A 60 24.92 -10.48 -19.38
CA VAL A 60 24.54 -9.40 -20.29
C VAL A 60 24.08 -8.19 -19.45
N GLU A 61 24.71 -7.03 -19.64
CA GLU A 61 24.14 -5.74 -19.24
C GLU A 61 23.02 -5.38 -20.23
N GLU A 62 21.79 -5.82 -19.93
CA GLU A 62 20.60 -5.41 -20.68
C GLU A 62 20.06 -4.10 -20.07
N PRO A 63 19.74 -3.07 -20.87
CA PRO A 63 19.10 -1.85 -20.36
C PRO A 63 17.71 -2.21 -19.81
N VAL A 64 17.54 -2.06 -18.50
CA VAL A 64 16.27 -2.32 -17.81
C VAL A 64 15.25 -1.26 -18.25
N PRO A 65 14.13 -1.63 -18.90
CA PRO A 65 13.04 -0.70 -19.12
C PRO A 65 12.51 -0.23 -17.76
N GLN A 66 12.42 1.08 -17.52
CA GLN A 66 11.79 1.62 -16.32
C GLN A 66 10.27 1.43 -16.39
N THR A 67 9.80 0.21 -16.13
CA THR A 67 8.39 -0.05 -15.84
C THR A 67 8.14 0.24 -14.36
N GLN A 68 7.00 0.87 -14.06
CA GLN A 68 6.54 1.04 -12.68
C GLN A 68 6.33 -0.36 -12.07
N GLY A 69 7.08 -0.70 -11.03
CA GLY A 69 7.00 -2.01 -10.36
C GLY A 69 5.66 -2.22 -9.65
N LEU A 70 5.32 -3.48 -9.37
CA LEU A 70 4.15 -3.77 -8.55
C LEU A 70 4.37 -3.23 -7.12
N SER A 71 3.33 -2.64 -6.54
CA SER A 71 3.34 -2.18 -5.16
C SER A 71 2.05 -2.59 -4.45
N VAL A 72 2.16 -2.85 -3.16
CA VAL A 72 1.06 -3.20 -2.26
C VAL A 72 1.48 -2.85 -0.84
N SER A 73 0.55 -2.42 0.00
CA SER A 73 0.74 -2.33 1.45
C SER A 73 0.13 -3.55 2.12
N PRO A 74 0.92 -4.58 2.51
CA PRO A 74 0.40 -5.71 3.27
C PRO A 74 -0.23 -5.30 4.60
N GLN A 75 -0.05 -4.06 5.07
CA GLN A 75 -0.70 -3.52 6.26
C GLN A 75 -2.21 -3.34 6.06
N SER A 76 -2.69 -3.28 4.82
CA SER A 76 -4.11 -3.27 4.47
C SER A 76 -4.58 -4.66 4.00
N ARG A 77 -5.60 -5.20 4.69
CA ARG A 77 -6.24 -6.48 4.34
C ARG A 77 -6.84 -6.43 2.94
N ASP A 78 -7.48 -5.31 2.61
CA ASP A 78 -8.23 -5.15 1.37
C ASP A 78 -7.31 -4.88 0.19
N GLU A 79 -6.23 -4.12 0.36
CA GLU A 79 -5.16 -4.04 -0.63
C GLU A 79 -4.54 -5.42 -0.86
N SER A 80 -4.19 -6.15 0.20
CA SER A 80 -3.63 -7.50 0.08
C SER A 80 -4.58 -8.46 -0.65
N ARG A 81 -5.88 -8.37 -0.37
CA ARG A 81 -6.94 -9.16 -1.02
C ARG A 81 -7.06 -8.80 -2.49
N ASN A 82 -7.17 -7.51 -2.80
CA ASN A 82 -7.31 -7.03 -4.17
C ASN A 82 -6.05 -7.33 -4.98
N PHE A 83 -4.87 -7.09 -4.43
CA PHE A 83 -3.59 -7.44 -5.04
C PHE A 83 -3.47 -8.94 -5.31
N TYR A 84 -3.90 -9.79 -4.38
CA TYR A 84 -4.01 -11.24 -4.62
C TYR A 84 -4.97 -11.58 -5.76
N ASN A 85 -6.18 -11.02 -5.76
CA ASN A 85 -7.17 -11.32 -6.80
C ASN A 85 -6.73 -10.82 -8.19
N THR A 86 -6.07 -9.66 -8.25
CA THR A 86 -5.63 -9.02 -9.49
C THR A 86 -4.36 -9.65 -10.05
N TYR A 87 -3.38 -10.01 -9.21
CA TYR A 87 -2.06 -10.41 -9.70
C TYR A 87 -1.71 -11.88 -9.46
N TYR A 88 -2.29 -12.51 -8.44
CA TYR A 88 -2.03 -13.93 -8.12
C TYR A 88 -3.13 -14.86 -8.64
N ALA A 89 -4.42 -14.52 -8.45
CA ALA A 89 -5.54 -15.40 -8.77
C ALA A 89 -5.94 -15.44 -10.26
N VAL A 90 -5.14 -14.80 -11.14
CA VAL A 90 -5.43 -14.71 -12.58
C VAL A 90 -5.29 -16.04 -13.31
N ASN A 91 -6.07 -16.19 -14.38
CA ASN A 91 -5.95 -17.32 -15.29
C ASN A 91 -4.63 -17.25 -16.06
N GLU A 92 -3.96 -18.39 -16.15
CA GLU A 92 -2.70 -18.54 -16.85
C GLU A 92 -2.92 -18.59 -18.38
N PRO A 93 -2.22 -17.75 -19.17
CA PRO A 93 -2.22 -17.87 -20.62
C PRO A 93 -1.70 -19.23 -21.10
N ALA A 94 -2.05 -19.63 -22.33
CA ALA A 94 -1.56 -20.88 -22.88
C ALA A 94 -0.05 -20.79 -23.17
N ILE A 95 0.70 -21.82 -22.77
CA ILE A 95 2.16 -21.89 -22.96
C ILE A 95 2.62 -21.66 -24.41
N ASN A 96 1.84 -22.14 -25.39
CA ASN A 96 2.11 -22.02 -26.82
C ASN A 96 3.57 -22.30 -27.21
N TRP A 97 4.11 -23.38 -26.63
CA TRP A 97 5.49 -23.77 -26.84
C TRP A 97 5.74 -24.20 -28.28
N SER A 98 6.75 -23.59 -28.92
CA SER A 98 7.10 -23.82 -30.34
C SER A 98 8.16 -24.91 -30.55
N GLY A 99 8.68 -25.50 -29.47
CA GLY A 99 9.75 -26.50 -29.52
C GLY A 99 9.27 -27.92 -29.77
N ASN A 100 10.22 -28.87 -29.68
CA ASN A 100 9.97 -30.29 -29.89
C ASN A 100 10.97 -31.16 -29.12
N HIS A 101 10.44 -32.10 -28.34
CA HIS A 101 11.24 -32.99 -27.49
C HIS A 101 12.14 -33.94 -28.30
N GLN A 102 11.62 -34.51 -29.40
CA GLN A 102 12.34 -35.52 -30.18
C GLN A 102 13.47 -34.93 -31.02
N SER A 103 13.27 -33.74 -31.61
CA SER A 103 14.30 -33.08 -32.41
C SER A 103 15.23 -32.18 -31.59
N CYS A 104 15.13 -32.22 -30.26
CA CYS A 104 15.87 -31.36 -29.34
C CYS A 104 15.75 -29.86 -29.65
N SER A 105 14.58 -29.43 -30.14
CA SER A 105 14.31 -28.01 -30.38
C SER A 105 13.75 -27.41 -29.10
N SER A 106 14.50 -26.53 -28.43
CA SER A 106 14.07 -25.84 -27.21
C SER A 106 12.90 -24.90 -27.48
N GLY A 107 12.84 -24.29 -28.66
CA GLY A 107 11.77 -23.36 -29.06
C GLY A 107 11.64 -22.17 -28.11
N THR A 108 10.45 -21.60 -28.08
CA THR A 108 10.05 -20.46 -27.23
C THR A 108 8.63 -20.67 -26.72
N THR A 109 8.25 -19.91 -25.70
CA THR A 109 6.87 -19.80 -25.21
C THR A 109 6.21 -18.52 -25.73
N ALA A 110 4.91 -18.34 -25.53
CA ALA A 110 4.27 -17.06 -25.84
C ALA A 110 4.71 -15.93 -24.88
N GLN A 111 4.62 -14.68 -25.35
CA GLN A 111 5.04 -13.52 -24.56
C GLN A 111 4.12 -13.29 -23.36
N ASP A 112 2.81 -13.34 -23.56
CA ASP A 112 1.79 -13.20 -22.50
C ASP A 112 1.94 -14.26 -21.38
N PHE A 113 2.35 -15.47 -21.75
CA PHE A 113 2.71 -16.53 -20.82
C PHE A 113 3.93 -16.15 -19.96
N ARG A 114 5.00 -15.60 -20.57
CA ARG A 114 6.17 -15.10 -19.83
C ARG A 114 5.82 -13.90 -18.96
N ASP A 115 4.99 -13.00 -19.45
CA ASP A 115 4.53 -11.83 -18.68
C ASP A 115 3.77 -12.27 -17.42
N ALA A 116 2.94 -13.31 -17.51
CA ALA A 116 2.26 -13.90 -16.34
C ALA A 116 3.24 -14.49 -15.31
N ILE A 117 4.34 -15.10 -15.76
CA ILE A 117 5.43 -15.60 -14.89
C ILE A 117 6.14 -14.44 -14.19
N ALA A 118 6.52 -13.40 -14.94
CA ALA A 118 7.12 -12.18 -14.38
C ALA A 118 6.21 -11.53 -13.34
N GLN A 119 4.91 -11.43 -13.63
CA GLN A 119 3.89 -10.93 -12.72
C GLN A 119 3.82 -11.77 -11.44
N ARG A 120 3.87 -13.11 -11.53
CA ARG A 120 3.86 -13.99 -10.35
C ARG A 120 5.10 -13.78 -9.48
N ILE A 121 6.28 -13.62 -10.09
CA ILE A 121 7.52 -13.30 -9.36
C ILE A 121 7.36 -11.95 -8.64
N ASN A 122 6.92 -10.93 -9.36
CA ASN A 122 6.73 -9.58 -8.82
C ASN A 122 5.63 -9.51 -7.75
N TYR A 123 4.59 -10.35 -7.82
CA TYR A 123 3.61 -10.47 -6.73
C TYR A 123 4.29 -10.84 -5.40
N PHE A 124 5.13 -11.87 -5.40
CA PHE A 124 5.83 -12.31 -4.19
C PHE A 124 6.82 -11.25 -3.69
N ARG A 125 7.53 -10.58 -4.61
CA ARG A 125 8.47 -9.52 -4.27
C ARG A 125 7.79 -8.29 -3.67
N ALA A 126 6.69 -7.84 -4.26
CA ALA A 126 5.90 -6.71 -3.77
C ALA A 126 5.34 -7.00 -2.37
N MET A 127 4.72 -8.17 -2.18
CA MET A 127 4.23 -8.60 -0.87
C MET A 127 5.35 -8.68 0.17
N ALA A 128 6.58 -9.07 -0.23
CA ALA A 128 7.74 -9.15 0.65
C ALA A 128 8.40 -7.78 0.93
N GLY A 129 7.90 -6.68 0.35
CA GLY A 129 8.41 -5.34 0.60
C GLY A 129 9.72 -5.00 -0.12
N ILE A 130 10.01 -5.67 -1.24
CA ILE A 130 11.23 -5.47 -2.03
C ILE A 130 10.89 -5.04 -3.46
N PRO A 131 11.83 -4.45 -4.23
CA PRO A 131 11.55 -4.00 -5.59
C PRO A 131 10.95 -5.10 -6.48
N ALA A 132 9.74 -4.88 -6.97
CA ALA A 132 8.95 -5.83 -7.76
C ALA A 132 8.91 -5.43 -9.24
N THR A 133 10.11 -5.26 -9.81
CA THR A 133 10.35 -4.80 -11.18
C THR A 133 11.08 -5.85 -12.01
N ILE A 134 11.01 -7.14 -11.64
CA ILE A 134 11.71 -8.20 -12.38
C ILE A 134 11.19 -8.23 -13.81
N THR A 135 12.11 -8.11 -14.74
CA THR A 135 11.89 -8.39 -16.17
C THR A 135 12.51 -9.74 -16.52
N LEU A 136 11.88 -10.43 -17.49
CA LEU A 136 12.43 -11.67 -18.03
C LEU A 136 13.27 -11.34 -19.27
N SER A 137 14.59 -11.55 -19.16
CA SER A 137 15.51 -11.41 -20.29
C SER A 137 15.24 -12.48 -21.33
N ASP A 138 15.16 -12.08 -22.60
CA ASP A 138 15.03 -13.00 -23.72
C ASP A 138 16.26 -13.92 -23.81
N THR A 139 17.45 -13.38 -23.55
CA THR A 139 18.71 -14.14 -23.53
C THR A 139 18.70 -15.21 -22.43
N TYR A 140 18.37 -14.84 -21.18
CA TYR A 140 18.30 -15.83 -20.09
C TYR A 140 17.16 -16.82 -20.29
N SER A 141 16.01 -16.37 -20.82
CA SER A 141 14.87 -17.24 -21.10
C SER A 141 15.18 -18.25 -22.20
N ALA A 142 15.91 -17.86 -23.25
CA ALA A 142 16.34 -18.80 -24.30
C ALA A 142 17.25 -19.90 -23.74
N LYS A 143 18.26 -19.53 -22.91
CA LYS A 143 19.13 -20.52 -22.25
C LYS A 143 18.35 -21.41 -21.28
N ALA A 144 17.46 -20.81 -20.48
CA ALA A 144 16.61 -21.54 -19.54
C ALA A 144 15.67 -22.52 -20.26
N GLN A 145 15.20 -22.19 -21.47
CA GLN A 145 14.37 -23.09 -22.29
C GLN A 145 15.13 -24.35 -22.73
N GLU A 146 16.42 -24.22 -23.05
CA GLU A 146 17.29 -25.37 -23.30
C GLU A 146 17.50 -26.21 -22.02
N ALA A 147 17.73 -25.56 -20.88
CA ALA A 147 17.86 -26.24 -19.59
C ALA A 147 16.60 -27.05 -19.25
N ALA A 148 15.42 -26.43 -19.33
CA ALA A 148 14.14 -27.08 -19.08
C ALA A 148 13.92 -28.27 -20.03
N LEU A 149 14.29 -28.14 -21.31
CA LEU A 149 14.20 -29.24 -22.28
C LEU A 149 15.08 -30.42 -21.88
N MET A 150 16.33 -30.17 -21.49
CA MET A 150 17.22 -31.22 -21.00
C MET A 150 16.63 -31.95 -19.78
N MET A 151 16.09 -31.22 -18.80
CA MET A 151 15.47 -31.83 -17.62
C MET A 151 14.27 -32.69 -18.01
N SER A 152 13.41 -32.18 -18.90
CA SER A 152 12.20 -32.86 -19.37
C SER A 152 12.50 -34.14 -20.15
N VAL A 153 13.42 -34.08 -21.12
CA VAL A 153 13.75 -35.22 -21.99
C VAL A 153 14.43 -36.33 -21.20
N ASN A 154 15.24 -35.99 -20.20
CA ASN A 154 15.93 -36.96 -19.35
C ASN A 154 15.14 -37.31 -18.07
N ASN A 155 13.96 -36.71 -17.85
CA ASN A 155 13.13 -36.85 -16.64
C ASN A 155 13.94 -36.76 -15.33
N THR A 156 14.97 -35.92 -15.31
CA THR A 156 15.93 -35.80 -14.19
C THR A 156 16.32 -34.34 -13.98
N LEU A 157 16.40 -33.90 -12.72
CA LEU A 157 16.91 -32.57 -12.35
C LEU A 157 18.41 -32.64 -12.04
N ASN A 158 19.19 -31.71 -12.61
CA ASN A 158 20.62 -31.62 -12.36
C ASN A 158 21.17 -30.22 -12.70
N HIS A 159 21.87 -29.56 -11.78
CA HIS A 159 22.54 -28.28 -12.03
C HIS A 159 23.82 -28.40 -12.86
N THR A 160 24.36 -29.61 -12.97
CA THR A 160 25.56 -29.95 -13.73
C THR A 160 25.24 -31.11 -14.67
N PRO A 161 24.34 -30.91 -15.66
CA PRO A 161 23.94 -31.98 -16.54
C PRO A 161 25.17 -32.50 -17.30
N PRO A 162 25.43 -33.83 -17.32
CA PRO A 162 26.57 -34.37 -18.05
C PRO A 162 26.36 -34.22 -19.55
N SER A 163 27.45 -34.02 -20.29
CA SER A 163 27.44 -33.88 -21.76
C SER A 163 26.89 -35.10 -22.50
N THR A 164 26.67 -36.22 -21.80
CA THR A 164 26.04 -37.44 -22.31
C THR A 164 24.51 -37.41 -22.29
N TRP A 165 23.89 -36.38 -21.71
CA TRP A 165 22.44 -36.24 -21.68
C TRP A 165 21.85 -36.05 -23.08
N THR A 166 20.64 -36.57 -23.28
CA THR A 166 19.89 -36.31 -24.51
C THR A 166 19.53 -34.83 -24.57
N CYS A 167 19.65 -34.22 -25.76
CA CYS A 167 19.46 -32.79 -25.99
C CYS A 167 20.43 -31.87 -25.23
N TYR A 168 21.60 -32.38 -24.84
CA TYR A 168 22.60 -31.56 -24.16
C TYR A 168 23.06 -30.37 -25.01
N THR A 169 23.09 -29.19 -24.39
CA THR A 169 23.73 -27.98 -24.93
C THR A 169 24.58 -27.33 -23.83
N THR A 170 25.69 -26.69 -24.22
CA THR A 170 26.55 -25.98 -23.26
C THR A 170 25.81 -24.80 -22.60
N THR A 171 25.01 -24.07 -23.38
CA THR A 171 24.18 -22.94 -22.92
C THR A 171 23.04 -23.39 -22.01
N GLY A 172 22.42 -24.53 -22.29
CA GLY A 172 21.44 -25.13 -21.39
C GLY A 172 22.08 -25.63 -20.09
N ALA A 173 23.32 -26.15 -20.13
CA ALA A 173 24.04 -26.58 -18.94
C ALA A 173 24.41 -25.40 -18.03
N GLU A 174 24.82 -24.29 -18.63
CA GLU A 174 25.04 -23.01 -17.94
C GLU A 174 23.75 -22.53 -17.24
N ALA A 175 22.62 -22.54 -17.96
CA ALA A 175 21.34 -22.17 -17.40
C ALA A 175 20.88 -23.12 -16.30
N ALA A 176 21.13 -24.43 -16.41
CA ALA A 176 20.84 -25.39 -15.36
C ALA A 176 21.57 -25.02 -14.06
N GLY A 177 22.85 -24.64 -14.13
CA GLY A 177 23.62 -24.17 -12.98
C GLY A 177 23.18 -22.83 -12.39
N SER A 178 22.45 -22.03 -13.16
CA SER A 178 22.03 -20.66 -12.78
C SER A 178 20.54 -20.53 -12.46
N SER A 179 19.80 -21.64 -12.51
CA SER A 179 18.34 -21.62 -12.39
C SER A 179 17.84 -22.36 -11.17
N ASN A 180 16.72 -21.92 -10.61
CA ASN A 180 15.84 -22.81 -9.87
C ASN A 180 15.26 -23.83 -10.85
N LEU A 181 15.25 -25.12 -10.51
CA LEU A 181 14.83 -26.19 -11.43
C LEU A 181 13.65 -26.99 -10.89
N ALA A 182 12.71 -27.36 -11.75
CA ALA A 182 11.55 -28.16 -11.39
C ALA A 182 11.15 -29.18 -12.47
N LEU A 183 10.66 -30.33 -12.02
CA LEU A 183 10.04 -31.37 -12.83
C LEU A 183 8.63 -31.67 -12.33
N GLY A 184 7.70 -31.89 -13.25
CA GLY A 184 6.29 -32.14 -12.93
C GLY A 184 5.48 -30.87 -12.66
N ILE A 185 6.13 -29.70 -12.66
CA ILE A 185 5.51 -28.38 -12.53
C ILE A 185 6.23 -27.39 -13.46
N ASN A 186 5.48 -26.44 -14.01
CA ASN A 186 5.99 -25.36 -14.85
C ASN A 186 5.14 -24.09 -14.65
N SER A 187 5.48 -23.00 -15.35
CA SER A 187 4.75 -21.74 -15.36
C SER A 187 4.66 -21.03 -14.00
N VAL A 188 3.64 -20.17 -13.79
CA VAL A 188 3.31 -19.49 -12.53
C VAL A 188 3.16 -20.48 -11.36
N SER A 189 2.78 -21.72 -11.66
CA SER A 189 2.73 -22.80 -10.68
C SER A 189 4.13 -23.18 -10.19
N ALA A 190 5.14 -23.23 -11.06
CA ALA A 190 6.53 -23.48 -10.66
C ALA A 190 7.08 -22.36 -9.78
N ILE A 191 6.77 -21.09 -10.07
CA ILE A 191 7.15 -19.97 -9.19
C ILE A 191 6.57 -20.14 -7.79
N SER A 192 5.29 -20.52 -7.69
CA SER A 192 4.65 -20.79 -6.41
C SER A 192 5.23 -22.04 -5.72
N GLY A 193 5.66 -23.03 -6.51
CA GLY A 193 6.41 -24.21 -6.05
C GLY A 193 7.75 -23.84 -5.44
N TYR A 194 8.55 -22.99 -6.10
CA TYR A 194 9.81 -22.46 -5.59
C TYR A 194 9.61 -21.62 -4.33
N MET A 195 8.53 -20.84 -4.26
CA MET A 195 8.18 -20.10 -3.04
C MET A 195 7.73 -21.02 -1.91
N LYS A 196 7.01 -22.11 -2.18
CA LYS A 196 6.72 -23.14 -1.16
C LYS A 196 8.01 -23.83 -0.70
N ASP A 197 8.89 -24.08 -1.66
CA ASP A 197 10.21 -24.67 -1.50
C ASP A 197 10.14 -26.07 -0.88
N TYR A 198 9.19 -26.90 -1.32
CA TYR A 198 8.97 -28.25 -0.79
C TYR A 198 10.13 -29.21 -1.14
N GLY A 199 10.41 -30.15 -0.23
CA GLY A 199 11.42 -31.19 -0.39
C GLY A 199 12.33 -31.28 0.82
N SER A 200 12.84 -32.47 1.12
CA SER A 200 13.70 -32.70 2.28
C SER A 200 15.06 -32.01 2.18
N GLY A 201 15.60 -31.81 0.96
CA GLY A 201 16.82 -31.03 0.72
C GLY A 201 16.60 -29.51 0.78
N ASN A 202 15.36 -29.07 0.59
CA ASN A 202 15.01 -27.67 0.39
C ASN A 202 14.66 -26.92 1.70
N TYR A 203 15.02 -27.47 2.85
CA TYR A 203 14.79 -26.84 4.15
C TYR A 203 15.45 -25.46 4.34
N PRO A 204 16.52 -25.05 3.61
CA PRO A 204 17.06 -23.69 3.66
C PRO A 204 16.25 -22.65 2.88
N VAL A 205 15.18 -23.07 2.19
CA VAL A 205 14.35 -22.28 1.27
C VAL A 205 15.16 -21.51 0.21
N GLY A 206 16.17 -22.16 -0.37
CA GLY A 206 17.10 -21.51 -1.30
C GLY A 206 16.44 -20.99 -2.59
N HIS A 207 15.42 -21.68 -3.12
CA HIS A 207 14.73 -21.22 -4.33
C HIS A 207 13.96 -19.93 -4.03
N ARG A 208 13.26 -19.89 -2.89
CA ARG A 208 12.58 -18.69 -2.38
C ARG A 208 13.56 -17.54 -2.15
N ARG A 209 14.72 -17.82 -1.54
CA ARG A 209 15.75 -16.80 -1.26
C ARG A 209 16.23 -16.12 -2.52
N TRP A 210 16.36 -16.87 -3.62
CA TRP A 210 16.72 -16.28 -4.91
C TRP A 210 15.61 -15.44 -5.54
N ILE A 211 14.36 -15.88 -5.43
CA ILE A 211 13.20 -15.09 -5.90
C ILE A 211 13.08 -13.77 -5.11
N LEU A 212 13.28 -13.84 -3.79
CA LEU A 212 13.20 -12.71 -2.87
C LEU A 212 14.53 -11.98 -2.63
N TYR A 213 15.56 -12.23 -3.45
CA TYR A 213 16.83 -11.52 -3.28
C TYR A 213 16.67 -10.06 -3.73
N PRO A 214 16.84 -9.05 -2.84
CA PRO A 214 16.48 -7.66 -3.14
C PRO A 214 17.19 -7.09 -4.37
N GLN A 215 18.47 -7.43 -4.55
CA GLN A 215 19.33 -6.91 -5.61
C GLN A 215 18.96 -7.44 -6.99
N THR A 216 18.29 -8.57 -7.12
CA THR A 216 17.97 -9.12 -8.44
C THR A 216 17.03 -8.17 -9.19
N GLN A 217 17.39 -7.85 -10.44
CA GLN A 217 16.61 -7.01 -11.34
C GLN A 217 16.11 -7.79 -12.56
N VAL A 218 16.88 -8.78 -13.02
CA VAL A 218 16.57 -9.53 -14.25
C VAL A 218 16.58 -11.03 -13.96
N MET A 219 15.59 -11.73 -14.49
CA MET A 219 15.51 -13.20 -14.46
C MET A 219 15.30 -13.74 -15.88
N GLY A 220 15.19 -15.06 -16.03
CA GLY A 220 14.77 -15.70 -17.28
C GLY A 220 14.00 -16.97 -16.99
N THR A 221 13.08 -17.37 -17.86
CA THR A 221 12.27 -18.59 -17.65
C THR A 221 12.31 -19.50 -18.87
N GLY A 222 12.39 -20.81 -18.61
CA GLY A 222 12.22 -21.86 -19.59
C GLY A 222 11.16 -22.83 -19.12
N ASP A 223 10.20 -23.13 -19.99
CA ASP A 223 9.03 -23.92 -19.64
C ASP A 223 8.70 -24.95 -20.71
N ILE A 224 8.69 -26.22 -20.32
CA ILE A 224 8.42 -27.35 -21.22
C ILE A 224 7.11 -28.01 -20.82
N PRO A 225 6.13 -28.18 -21.73
CA PRO A 225 4.89 -28.86 -21.44
C PRO A 225 5.08 -30.38 -21.42
N ASN A 226 4.11 -31.07 -20.80
CA ASN A 226 4.09 -32.53 -20.79
C ASN A 226 3.79 -33.08 -22.20
N ALA A 227 4.54 -34.08 -22.66
CA ALA A 227 4.29 -34.74 -23.94
C ALA A 227 4.68 -36.22 -23.89
N GLY A 228 3.70 -37.13 -23.91
CA GLY A 228 3.96 -38.57 -23.83
C GLY A 228 4.68 -38.94 -22.53
N SER A 229 5.91 -39.47 -22.64
CA SER A 229 6.77 -39.82 -21.50
C SER A 229 7.66 -38.68 -20.99
N TYR A 230 7.64 -37.51 -21.64
CA TYR A 230 8.41 -36.36 -21.24
C TYR A 230 7.63 -35.55 -20.21
N THR A 231 8.16 -35.51 -18.98
CA THR A 231 7.54 -34.77 -17.87
C THR A 231 7.74 -33.28 -18.10
N LYS A 232 6.70 -32.47 -17.85
CA LYS A 232 6.83 -31.01 -17.87
C LYS A 232 7.97 -30.54 -16.96
N ALA A 233 8.66 -29.47 -17.36
CA ALA A 233 9.80 -28.94 -16.61
C ALA A 233 9.80 -27.41 -16.61
N ASN A 234 10.42 -26.83 -15.59
CA ASN A 234 10.76 -25.41 -15.57
C ASN A 234 12.21 -25.20 -15.13
N ALA A 235 12.84 -24.19 -15.73
CA ALA A 235 14.09 -23.61 -15.26
C ALA A 235 13.87 -22.10 -15.14
N LEU A 236 14.05 -21.55 -13.93
CA LEU A 236 13.98 -20.11 -13.68
C LEU A 236 15.40 -19.61 -13.38
N TRP A 237 16.01 -18.91 -14.32
CA TRP A 237 17.32 -18.27 -14.15
C TRP A 237 17.23 -17.15 -13.12
N VAL A 238 18.11 -17.17 -12.10
CA VAL A 238 18.05 -16.26 -10.94
C VAL A 238 19.31 -15.45 -10.68
N PHE A 239 20.37 -15.62 -11.48
CA PHE A 239 21.65 -14.90 -11.29
C PHE A 239 21.86 -13.81 -12.34
N ASP A 240 21.65 -12.54 -11.95
CA ASP A 240 21.95 -11.39 -12.80
C ASP A 240 23.30 -10.72 -12.46
N SER A 241 23.65 -9.68 -13.19
CA SER A 241 24.85 -8.87 -12.94
C SER A 241 24.76 -8.05 -11.65
N ASN A 242 23.55 -7.67 -11.22
CA ASN A 242 23.33 -6.83 -10.03
C ASN A 242 23.40 -7.59 -8.70
N ARG A 243 23.57 -8.91 -8.71
CA ARG A 243 23.62 -9.74 -7.48
C ARG A 243 24.67 -9.33 -6.43
N LYS A 244 25.72 -8.62 -6.84
CA LYS A 244 26.76 -8.04 -5.94
C LYS A 244 26.62 -6.52 -5.76
N GLY A 245 25.59 -5.93 -6.35
CA GLY A 245 25.27 -4.52 -6.27
C GLY A 245 24.83 -4.10 -4.88
N ALA A 246 24.64 -2.79 -4.70
CA ALA A 246 24.11 -2.25 -3.47
C ALA A 246 22.72 -2.85 -3.18
N ARG A 247 22.46 -3.21 -1.92
CA ARG A 247 21.13 -3.62 -1.49
C ARG A 247 20.19 -2.42 -1.67
N PRO A 248 19.10 -2.55 -2.44
CA PRO A 248 18.14 -1.46 -2.60
C PRO A 248 17.38 -1.20 -1.29
N THR A 249 16.72 -0.04 -1.23
CA THR A 249 15.76 0.25 -0.17
C THR A 249 14.60 -0.76 -0.22
N THR A 250 14.19 -1.22 0.96
CA THR A 250 13.07 -2.16 1.17
C THR A 250 12.15 -1.58 2.24
N SER A 251 10.90 -2.01 2.30
CA SER A 251 9.93 -1.48 3.28
C SER A 251 10.31 -1.79 4.72
N GLU A 252 10.97 -2.93 4.94
CA GLU A 252 11.55 -3.35 6.22
C GLU A 252 13.04 -3.61 6.05
N GLU A 253 13.82 -3.51 7.12
CA GLU A 253 15.26 -3.84 7.07
C GLU A 253 15.56 -5.33 6.87
N PHE A 254 14.54 -6.18 6.97
CA PHE A 254 14.59 -7.63 6.74
C PHE A 254 13.62 -8.03 5.62
N VAL A 255 13.78 -9.22 5.06
CA VAL A 255 12.84 -9.81 4.10
C VAL A 255 12.23 -11.06 4.71
N ALA A 256 10.90 -11.08 4.87
CA ALA A 256 10.21 -12.21 5.47
C ALA A 256 9.18 -12.83 4.52
N TRP A 257 9.01 -14.15 4.62
CA TRP A 257 7.86 -14.83 4.05
C TRP A 257 7.25 -15.80 5.07
N PRO A 258 5.96 -15.68 5.40
CA PRO A 258 5.04 -14.63 4.95
C PRO A 258 5.48 -13.22 5.42
N PRO A 259 5.05 -12.17 4.71
CA PRO A 259 5.44 -10.80 5.04
C PRO A 259 4.74 -10.31 6.31
N LYS A 260 5.27 -9.22 6.89
CA LYS A 260 4.58 -8.46 7.94
C LYS A 260 3.26 -7.91 7.37
N GLY A 261 2.17 -8.06 8.11
CA GLY A 261 0.83 -7.64 7.70
C GLY A 261 -0.07 -8.80 7.24
N TYR A 262 -1.08 -8.46 6.45
CA TYR A 262 -2.10 -9.33 5.89
C TYR A 262 -1.57 -10.16 4.72
N VAL A 263 -1.82 -11.47 4.76
CA VAL A 263 -1.42 -12.40 3.71
C VAL A 263 -2.52 -13.45 3.45
N PRO A 264 -2.92 -13.68 2.19
CA PRO A 264 -3.88 -14.73 1.85
C PRO A 264 -3.36 -16.11 2.21
N TYR A 265 -4.18 -16.95 2.85
CA TYR A 265 -3.75 -18.28 3.30
C TYR A 265 -3.24 -19.19 2.18
N GLN A 266 -3.66 -18.98 0.93
CA GLN A 266 -3.22 -19.76 -0.23
C GLN A 266 -1.73 -19.60 -0.54
N VAL A 267 -1.11 -18.49 -0.13
CA VAL A 267 0.32 -18.21 -0.35
C VAL A 267 1.15 -18.28 0.94
N VAL A 268 0.52 -18.69 2.04
CA VAL A 268 1.24 -19.03 3.26
C VAL A 268 1.71 -20.48 3.13
N PHE A 269 3.03 -20.67 3.23
CA PHE A 269 3.65 -21.98 3.08
C PHE A 269 4.14 -22.53 4.43
N PRO A 270 4.32 -23.85 4.58
CA PRO A 270 4.73 -24.44 5.86
C PRO A 270 6.06 -23.90 6.40
N ARG A 271 7.01 -23.56 5.53
CA ARG A 271 8.30 -22.98 5.90
C ARG A 271 8.18 -21.46 5.94
N TRP A 272 8.32 -20.86 7.11
CA TRP A 272 8.46 -19.42 7.30
C TRP A 272 9.94 -19.05 7.28
N SER A 273 10.27 -17.88 6.74
CA SER A 273 11.64 -17.43 6.55
C SER A 273 11.81 -15.96 6.92
N PHE A 274 12.94 -15.64 7.54
CA PHE A 274 13.37 -14.29 7.90
C PHE A 274 14.81 -14.09 7.42
N ALA A 275 15.00 -13.19 6.47
CA ALA A 275 16.29 -12.90 5.87
C ALA A 275 16.81 -11.51 6.28
N TYR A 276 18.10 -11.43 6.54
CA TYR A 276 18.78 -10.17 6.83
C TYR A 276 20.19 -10.20 6.27
N ALA A 277 20.60 -9.11 5.60
CA ALA A 277 21.90 -9.00 4.97
C ALA A 277 23.04 -9.25 5.97
N LYS A 278 23.85 -10.30 5.73
CA LYS A 278 25.04 -10.65 6.53
C LYS A 278 24.78 -10.93 8.01
N ALA A 279 23.54 -11.18 8.42
CA ALA A 279 23.25 -11.57 9.79
C ALA A 279 23.81 -12.96 10.11
N ASP A 280 24.29 -13.15 11.34
CA ASP A 280 24.58 -14.44 11.91
C ASP A 280 23.37 -14.92 12.74
N PHE A 281 22.80 -16.04 12.30
CA PHE A 281 21.63 -16.67 12.91
C PHE A 281 21.97 -17.91 13.76
N SER A 282 23.25 -18.21 13.98
CA SER A 282 23.69 -19.43 14.68
C SER A 282 23.15 -19.55 16.11
N SER A 283 22.92 -18.41 16.78
CA SER A 283 22.28 -18.32 18.10
C SER A 283 20.82 -17.90 18.07
N ALA A 284 20.24 -17.67 16.89
CA ALA A 284 18.92 -17.08 16.78
C ALA A 284 17.81 -18.05 17.22
N THR A 285 16.78 -17.50 17.84
CA THR A 285 15.61 -18.25 18.30
C THR A 285 14.33 -17.62 17.76
N VAL A 286 13.32 -18.44 17.48
CA VAL A 286 12.00 -17.98 17.05
C VAL A 286 10.96 -18.39 18.07
N SER A 287 10.10 -17.46 18.47
CA SER A 287 8.85 -17.75 19.17
C SER A 287 7.67 -17.13 18.43
N MET A 288 6.51 -17.77 18.55
CA MET A 288 5.28 -17.33 17.90
C MET A 288 4.08 -17.43 18.84
N THR A 289 3.19 -16.45 18.78
CA THR A 289 1.90 -16.51 19.48
C THR A 289 0.75 -16.14 18.56
N SER A 290 -0.39 -16.79 18.72
CA SER A 290 -1.68 -16.43 18.11
C SER A 290 -2.69 -16.24 19.24
N ASP A 291 -3.37 -15.09 19.32
CA ASP A 291 -4.29 -14.75 20.41
C ASP A 291 -3.69 -15.00 21.81
N ASN A 292 -2.44 -14.56 22.00
CA ASN A 292 -1.64 -14.78 23.22
C ASN A 292 -1.37 -16.26 23.58
N THR A 293 -1.71 -17.19 22.70
CA THR A 293 -1.43 -18.63 22.85
C THR A 293 -0.17 -18.99 22.08
N ASN A 294 0.74 -19.73 22.71
CA ASN A 294 1.98 -20.17 22.09
C ASN A 294 1.72 -21.08 20.88
N VAL A 295 2.37 -20.79 19.75
CA VAL A 295 2.36 -21.62 18.55
C VAL A 295 3.66 -22.40 18.51
N ALA A 296 3.56 -23.74 18.40
CA ALA A 296 4.74 -24.58 18.30
C ALA A 296 5.59 -24.21 17.08
N VAL A 297 6.91 -24.16 17.24
CA VAL A 297 7.86 -23.83 16.18
C VAL A 297 8.96 -24.89 16.14
N THR A 298 9.25 -25.40 14.94
CA THR A 298 10.44 -26.22 14.68
C THR A 298 11.42 -25.42 13.83
N LEU A 299 12.60 -25.13 14.38
CA LEU A 299 13.66 -24.41 13.67
C LEU A 299 14.39 -25.34 12.70
N SER A 300 14.64 -24.88 11.48
CA SER A 300 15.50 -25.57 10.53
C SER A 300 16.97 -25.26 10.80
N PRO A 301 17.92 -26.15 10.43
CA PRO A 301 19.34 -25.83 10.46
C PRO A 301 19.66 -24.59 9.63
N VAL A 302 20.51 -23.70 10.16
CA VAL A 302 20.95 -22.48 9.47
C VAL A 302 21.97 -22.85 8.39
N VAL A 303 21.72 -22.39 7.16
CA VAL A 303 22.61 -22.60 6.01
C VAL A 303 22.76 -21.29 5.23
N ASN A 304 24.00 -20.90 4.98
CA ASN A 304 24.36 -19.73 4.16
C ASN A 304 24.70 -20.15 2.72
N GLY A 305 24.94 -19.19 1.83
CA GLY A 305 25.30 -19.45 0.43
C GLY A 305 24.16 -19.30 -0.60
N TYR A 306 22.99 -18.81 -0.15
CA TYR A 306 21.85 -18.48 -1.02
C TYR A 306 21.33 -17.08 -0.71
N GLY A 307 21.37 -16.13 -1.64
CA GLY A 307 20.90 -14.75 -1.41
C GLY A 307 21.35 -14.16 -0.06
N GLU A 308 20.43 -13.52 0.66
CA GLU A 308 20.68 -13.07 2.04
C GLU A 308 20.66 -14.24 3.03
N ASN A 309 21.48 -14.16 4.09
CA ASN A 309 21.41 -15.11 5.21
C ASN A 309 19.97 -15.13 5.75
N THR A 310 19.46 -16.34 6.00
CA THR A 310 18.04 -16.55 6.27
C THR A 310 17.86 -17.58 7.38
N LEU A 311 17.04 -17.23 8.37
CA LEU A 311 16.51 -18.16 9.37
C LEU A 311 15.20 -18.77 8.85
N VAL A 312 15.03 -20.07 9.03
CA VAL A 312 13.85 -20.81 8.55
C VAL A 312 13.25 -21.63 9.69
N TRP A 313 11.92 -21.61 9.80
CA TRP A 313 11.20 -22.44 10.77
C TRP A 313 9.85 -22.90 10.24
N ILE A 314 9.25 -23.85 10.94
CA ILE A 314 7.94 -24.43 10.62
C ILE A 314 6.99 -24.19 11.79
N PRO A 315 5.97 -23.32 11.63
CA PRO A 315 4.92 -23.14 12.62
C PRO A 315 3.99 -24.37 12.70
N MET A 316 3.38 -24.58 13.87
CA MET A 316 2.43 -25.66 14.17
C MET A 316 2.96 -27.08 13.90
N ASN A 317 4.28 -27.23 13.70
CA ASN A 317 4.91 -28.47 13.26
C ASN A 317 4.24 -29.08 12.01
N LEU A 318 3.80 -28.22 11.08
CA LEU A 318 3.22 -28.67 9.82
C LEU A 318 4.21 -29.56 9.06
N SER A 319 3.72 -30.61 8.39
CA SER A 319 4.55 -31.33 7.42
C SER A 319 4.93 -30.39 6.28
N ASP A 320 6.10 -30.58 5.69
CA ASP A 320 6.57 -29.80 4.54
C ASP A 320 5.59 -29.81 3.34
N SER A 321 4.87 -30.91 3.17
CA SER A 321 3.84 -31.08 2.14
C SER A 321 2.51 -30.37 2.45
N ALA A 322 2.30 -29.88 3.67
CA ALA A 322 1.01 -29.35 4.09
C ALA A 322 0.59 -28.13 3.26
N THR A 323 -0.73 -27.97 3.11
CA THR A 323 -1.33 -26.69 2.78
C THR A 323 -1.59 -25.93 4.07
N TRP A 324 -1.43 -24.61 4.07
CA TRP A 324 -1.78 -23.84 5.25
C TRP A 324 -3.28 -24.01 5.56
N PRO A 325 -3.66 -24.21 6.84
CA PRO A 325 -5.06 -24.32 7.21
C PRO A 325 -5.84 -23.08 6.77
N LYS A 326 -6.96 -23.29 6.08
CA LYS A 326 -7.88 -22.19 5.76
C LYS A 326 -8.39 -21.56 7.07
N PRO A 327 -8.17 -20.26 7.31
CA PRO A 327 -8.62 -19.63 8.54
C PRO A 327 -10.15 -19.45 8.52
N SER A 328 -10.80 -19.58 9.69
CA SER A 328 -12.23 -19.27 9.85
C SER A 328 -12.52 -17.77 9.96
N GLY A 329 -11.48 -16.98 10.20
CA GLY A 329 -11.44 -15.52 10.27
C GLY A 329 -9.98 -15.09 10.36
N ASP A 330 -9.70 -13.80 10.19
CA ASP A 330 -8.33 -13.28 10.21
C ASP A 330 -7.56 -13.74 11.46
N THR A 331 -6.45 -14.42 11.25
CA THR A 331 -5.65 -15.05 12.31
C THR A 331 -4.29 -14.37 12.39
N THR A 332 -4.01 -13.68 13.49
CA THR A 332 -2.75 -12.94 13.66
C THR A 332 -1.72 -13.76 14.43
N TYR A 333 -0.55 -13.96 13.83
CA TYR A 333 0.61 -14.55 14.45
C TYR A 333 1.64 -13.46 14.75
N LYS A 334 1.91 -13.21 16.03
CA LYS A 334 3.06 -12.42 16.47
C LYS A 334 4.30 -13.30 16.38
N VAL A 335 5.30 -12.88 15.62
CA VAL A 335 6.60 -13.53 15.47
C VAL A 335 7.65 -12.72 16.24
N THR A 336 8.47 -13.40 17.03
CA THR A 336 9.66 -12.82 17.65
C THR A 336 10.88 -13.61 17.19
N VAL A 337 11.81 -12.94 16.52
CA VAL A 337 13.11 -13.48 16.13
C VAL A 337 14.18 -12.83 16.99
N ALA A 338 14.67 -13.57 17.99
CA ALA A 338 15.63 -13.06 18.97
C ALA A 338 17.04 -13.59 18.69
N ASN A 339 18.04 -12.92 19.28
CA ASN A 339 19.46 -13.30 19.20
C ASN A 339 20.03 -13.33 17.77
N VAL A 340 19.54 -12.46 16.91
CA VAL A 340 20.10 -12.24 15.56
C VAL A 340 21.33 -11.35 15.70
N VAL A 341 22.51 -11.85 15.32
CA VAL A 341 23.75 -11.08 15.46
C VAL A 341 24.04 -10.33 14.17
N ILE A 342 24.05 -8.99 14.24
CA ILE A 342 24.34 -8.10 13.12
C ILE A 342 25.52 -7.23 13.52
N ASN A 343 26.61 -7.30 12.75
CA ASN A 343 27.86 -6.59 13.06
C ASN A 343 28.36 -6.82 14.50
N GLY A 344 28.21 -8.04 15.02
CA GLY A 344 28.61 -8.43 16.38
C GLY A 344 27.62 -8.02 17.48
N VAL A 345 26.50 -7.39 17.14
CA VAL A 345 25.47 -6.95 18.10
C VAL A 345 24.24 -7.83 17.99
N GLY A 346 23.80 -8.41 19.11
CA GLY A 346 22.55 -9.18 19.20
C GLY A 346 21.33 -8.27 19.13
N ARG A 347 20.38 -8.59 18.24
CA ARG A 347 19.13 -7.87 18.02
C ARG A 347 17.94 -8.82 18.09
N THR A 348 16.78 -8.24 18.42
CA THR A 348 15.48 -8.92 18.42
C THR A 348 14.53 -8.17 17.50
N PHE A 349 13.78 -8.93 16.70
CA PHE A 349 12.78 -8.42 15.77
C PHE A 349 11.41 -8.97 16.13
N GLU A 350 10.40 -8.10 16.11
CA GLU A 350 9.01 -8.49 16.31
C GLU A 350 8.17 -8.00 15.13
N TYR A 351 7.32 -8.87 14.58
CA TYR A 351 6.38 -8.50 13.53
C TYR A 351 5.15 -9.40 13.56
N ASN A 352 4.03 -8.88 13.05
CA ASN A 352 2.77 -9.60 12.97
C ASN A 352 2.50 -10.09 11.55
N VAL A 353 2.04 -11.33 11.43
CA VAL A 353 1.52 -11.91 10.18
C VAL A 353 0.04 -12.23 10.39
N THR A 354 -0.83 -11.59 9.62
CA THR A 354 -2.28 -11.81 9.69
C THR A 354 -2.73 -12.64 8.50
N VAL A 355 -3.03 -13.92 8.73
CA VAL A 355 -3.47 -14.83 7.68
C VAL A 355 -4.98 -14.75 7.52
N PHE A 356 -5.46 -14.55 6.29
CA PHE A 356 -6.90 -14.39 6.02
C PHE A 356 -7.37 -15.18 4.79
N ASP A 357 -8.69 -15.37 4.68
CA ASP A 357 -9.33 -15.92 3.48
C ASP A 357 -9.68 -14.79 2.49
N PRO A 358 -9.03 -14.70 1.32
CA PRO A 358 -9.29 -13.65 0.35
C PRO A 358 -10.65 -13.80 -0.37
N SER A 359 -11.31 -14.96 -0.26
CA SER A 359 -12.69 -15.12 -0.75
C SER A 359 -13.73 -14.52 0.19
N VAL A 360 -13.36 -14.27 1.45
CA VAL A 360 -14.18 -13.55 2.41
C VAL A 360 -13.82 -12.06 2.28
N SER A 361 -14.65 -11.35 1.52
CA SER A 361 -14.87 -9.94 1.80
C SER A 361 -15.51 -9.87 3.19
N LEU A 362 -14.82 -9.26 4.15
CA LEU A 362 -15.54 -8.78 5.34
C LEU A 362 -16.60 -7.79 4.85
N PRO A 363 -17.79 -7.68 5.49
CA PRO A 363 -18.73 -6.64 5.14
C PRO A 363 -17.95 -5.34 5.17
N THR A 364 -17.77 -4.75 4.00
CA THR A 364 -17.08 -3.50 3.86
C THR A 364 -17.84 -2.54 4.80
N PRO A 365 -17.21 -1.91 5.81
CA PRO A 365 -17.62 -0.53 6.00
C PRO A 365 -17.49 0.08 4.60
N THR A 366 -18.60 0.55 4.02
CA THR A 366 -18.69 1.13 2.66
C THR A 366 -17.35 1.77 2.29
N PRO A 367 -16.73 1.39 1.16
CA PRO A 367 -15.31 1.59 0.92
C PRO A 367 -14.92 3.03 1.22
N THR A 368 -14.05 3.18 2.21
CA THR A 368 -13.13 4.30 2.22
C THR A 368 -11.93 3.88 1.39
N PRO A 369 -11.65 4.51 0.24
CA PRO A 369 -10.37 4.30 -0.36
C PRO A 369 -9.27 4.81 0.56
N THR A 370 -8.20 4.06 0.51
CA THR A 370 -6.92 4.48 1.05
C THR A 370 -6.23 5.18 -0.11
N PRO A 371 -5.72 6.41 0.11
CA PRO A 371 -5.08 7.18 -0.95
C PRO A 371 -3.90 6.39 -1.54
N THR A 372 -3.75 6.51 -2.84
CA THR A 372 -2.53 6.12 -3.54
C THR A 372 -1.37 6.88 -2.90
N PRO A 373 -0.28 6.23 -2.44
CA PRO A 373 0.92 6.95 -2.02
C PRO A 373 1.46 7.72 -3.23
N GLY A 374 1.16 9.03 -3.30
CA GLY A 374 1.58 9.93 -4.37
C GLY A 374 0.47 10.76 -5.03
N THR A 375 -0.81 10.64 -4.67
CA THR A 375 -1.85 11.59 -5.14
C THR A 375 -1.99 12.73 -4.14
N LYS A 376 -1.69 13.96 -4.58
CA LYS A 376 -1.91 15.19 -3.82
C LYS A 376 -3.40 15.25 -3.43
N HIS A 377 -3.72 15.32 -2.14
CA HIS A 377 -5.11 15.44 -1.70
C HIS A 377 -5.61 16.86 -2.02
N VAL A 378 -6.41 17.00 -3.08
CA VAL A 378 -6.92 18.31 -3.52
C VAL A 378 -8.15 18.67 -2.69
N THR A 379 -8.08 19.80 -1.99
CA THR A 379 -9.23 20.28 -1.18
C THR A 379 -10.39 20.65 -2.09
N HIS A 380 -11.63 20.41 -1.64
CA HIS A 380 -12.85 20.79 -2.36
C HIS A 380 -13.04 20.12 -3.72
N ASP A 381 -12.32 19.04 -4.06
CA ASP A 381 -12.60 18.24 -5.27
C ASP A 381 -13.86 17.41 -5.05
N PHE A 382 -14.96 17.64 -5.76
CA PHE A 382 -16.21 16.90 -5.56
C PHE A 382 -16.38 15.73 -6.56
N ASP A 383 -15.63 15.66 -7.65
CA ASP A 383 -15.78 14.64 -8.69
C ASP A 383 -14.57 13.71 -8.89
N GLY A 384 -13.47 13.97 -8.18
CA GLY A 384 -12.25 13.17 -8.14
C GLY A 384 -11.38 13.38 -9.37
N ASP A 385 -11.39 14.59 -9.94
CA ASP A 385 -10.60 14.95 -11.12
C ASP A 385 -9.27 15.67 -10.82
N ASP A 386 -8.89 15.68 -9.53
CA ASP A 386 -7.72 16.33 -8.95
C ASP A 386 -7.72 17.86 -9.13
N LYS A 387 -8.91 18.49 -9.18
CA LYS A 387 -9.08 19.94 -9.13
C LYS A 387 -10.08 20.33 -8.06
N SER A 388 -9.86 21.50 -7.46
CA SER A 388 -10.83 22.07 -6.53
C SER A 388 -12.09 22.52 -7.26
N ASP A 389 -13.24 22.29 -6.64
CA ASP A 389 -14.55 22.73 -7.11
C ASP A 389 -15.15 23.77 -6.15
N LEU A 390 -16.38 24.23 -6.44
CA LEU A 390 -17.05 25.25 -5.62
C LEU A 390 -18.41 24.80 -5.11
N LEU A 391 -18.56 24.81 -3.78
CA LEU A 391 -19.83 24.65 -3.09
C LEU A 391 -20.48 26.00 -2.80
N TRP A 392 -21.69 26.19 -3.29
CA TRP A 392 -22.47 27.41 -3.16
C TRP A 392 -23.76 27.17 -2.38
N ARG A 393 -24.12 28.11 -1.50
CA ARG A 393 -25.43 28.20 -0.88
C ARG A 393 -26.09 29.55 -1.18
N ASN A 394 -27.33 29.52 -1.64
CA ASN A 394 -28.16 30.71 -1.76
C ASN A 394 -28.77 31.05 -0.39
N THR A 395 -28.44 32.22 0.16
CA THR A 395 -28.89 32.63 1.50
C THR A 395 -30.38 32.99 1.57
N ARG A 396 -31.03 33.22 0.43
CA ARG A 396 -32.45 33.57 0.36
C ARG A 396 -33.34 32.35 0.15
N THR A 397 -32.96 31.46 -0.76
CA THR A 397 -33.76 30.27 -1.09
C THR A 397 -33.35 29.05 -0.29
N GLY A 398 -32.11 28.99 0.20
CA GLY A 398 -31.52 27.80 0.81
C GLY A 398 -31.00 26.80 -0.21
N ASP A 399 -31.05 27.08 -1.51
CA ASP A 399 -30.52 26.18 -2.54
C ASP A 399 -29.01 25.96 -2.37
N VAL A 400 -28.57 24.72 -2.59
CA VAL A 400 -27.17 24.32 -2.55
C VAL A 400 -26.76 23.78 -3.92
N VAL A 401 -25.66 24.30 -4.46
CA VAL A 401 -25.16 23.97 -5.80
C VAL A 401 -23.67 23.70 -5.72
N ILE A 402 -23.20 22.70 -6.47
CA ILE A 402 -21.77 22.49 -6.74
C ILE A 402 -21.48 22.90 -8.17
N TRP A 403 -20.40 23.65 -8.39
CA TRP A 403 -19.80 23.88 -9.70
C TRP A 403 -18.54 23.03 -9.80
N LEU A 404 -18.53 22.15 -10.80
CA LEU A 404 -17.33 21.39 -11.14
C LEU A 404 -16.45 22.29 -12.01
N MET A 405 -15.25 22.59 -11.54
CA MET A 405 -14.37 23.61 -12.10
C MET A 405 -13.27 22.97 -12.96
N ASN A 406 -12.88 23.67 -14.02
CA ASN A 406 -11.66 23.36 -14.75
C ASN A 406 -11.00 24.67 -15.13
N ALA A 407 -9.94 25.01 -14.38
CA ALA A 407 -9.37 26.34 -14.33
C ALA A 407 -10.47 27.37 -13.99
N GLN A 408 -10.62 28.42 -14.79
CA GLN A 408 -11.69 29.40 -14.58
C GLN A 408 -13.07 28.93 -15.08
N ALA A 409 -13.17 27.83 -15.84
CA ALA A 409 -14.43 27.43 -16.46
C ALA A 409 -15.29 26.58 -15.50
N ILE A 410 -16.60 26.81 -15.51
CA ILE A 410 -17.57 25.88 -14.90
C ILE A 410 -17.79 24.75 -15.91
N ALA A 411 -17.12 23.62 -15.70
CA ALA A 411 -17.16 22.45 -16.58
C ALA A 411 -18.43 21.60 -16.37
N GLY A 412 -19.00 21.65 -15.16
CA GLY A 412 -20.19 20.87 -14.82
C GLY A 412 -20.81 21.27 -13.48
N GLY A 413 -21.46 20.31 -12.83
CA GLY A 413 -22.12 20.48 -11.53
C GLY A 413 -23.63 20.66 -11.63
N GLY A 414 -24.25 21.06 -10.51
CA GLY A 414 -25.69 21.15 -10.40
C GLY A 414 -26.20 21.36 -8.97
N PHE A 415 -27.52 21.34 -8.81
CA PHE A 415 -28.14 21.40 -7.50
C PHE A 415 -27.86 20.14 -6.71
N VAL A 416 -27.30 20.30 -5.50
CA VAL A 416 -27.25 19.26 -4.47
C VAL A 416 -28.63 19.11 -3.84
N VAL A 417 -29.22 20.23 -3.41
CA VAL A 417 -30.57 20.29 -2.85
C VAL A 417 -31.19 21.64 -3.18
N LYS A 418 -32.52 21.66 -3.33
CA LYS A 418 -33.29 22.89 -3.45
C LYS A 418 -33.98 23.20 -2.12
N GLY A 419 -33.70 24.38 -1.58
CA GLY A 419 -34.24 24.84 -0.30
C GLY A 419 -33.79 24.03 0.92
N LEU A 420 -32.48 23.93 1.17
CA LEU A 420 -31.96 23.46 2.45
C LEU A 420 -32.54 24.33 3.57
N PRO A 421 -33.26 23.76 4.56
CA PRO A 421 -33.86 24.53 5.63
C PRO A 421 -32.84 25.42 6.35
N VAL A 422 -33.29 26.60 6.78
CA VAL A 422 -32.40 27.65 7.32
C VAL A 422 -31.69 27.20 8.60
N GLU A 423 -32.32 26.29 9.35
CA GLU A 423 -31.73 25.67 10.54
C GLU A 423 -30.52 24.80 10.22
N TRP A 424 -30.38 24.26 9.02
CA TRP A 424 -29.19 23.51 8.63
C TRP A 424 -28.14 24.44 8.03
N ASP A 425 -26.96 24.50 8.65
CA ASP A 425 -25.81 25.24 8.16
C ASP A 425 -24.73 24.29 7.64
N ILE A 426 -24.20 24.59 6.45
CA ILE A 426 -23.01 23.91 5.92
C ILE A 426 -21.81 24.48 6.66
N LYS A 427 -21.06 23.59 7.31
CA LYS A 427 -19.89 23.93 8.13
C LYS A 427 -18.58 23.77 7.37
N ALA A 428 -18.48 22.75 6.53
CA ALA A 428 -17.28 22.49 5.75
C ALA A 428 -17.56 21.53 4.59
N ALA A 429 -16.62 21.51 3.65
CA ALA A 429 -16.43 20.42 2.71
C ALA A 429 -15.09 19.72 3.00
N GLY A 430 -15.04 18.40 2.86
CA GLY A 430 -13.84 17.60 3.07
C GLY A 430 -14.11 16.13 2.83
N ASP A 431 -13.11 15.35 2.42
CA ASP A 431 -13.25 13.93 2.10
C ASP A 431 -13.38 13.07 3.38
N PHE A 432 -14.57 12.98 3.96
CA PHE A 432 -14.78 12.26 5.22
C PHE A 432 -14.72 10.74 5.04
N ASN A 433 -15.04 10.25 3.85
CA ASN A 433 -15.05 8.84 3.54
C ASN A 433 -13.79 8.35 2.83
N GLY A 434 -12.80 9.21 2.57
CA GLY A 434 -11.53 8.94 1.88
C GLY A 434 -11.66 8.63 0.39
N ASP A 435 -12.81 8.96 -0.24
CA ASP A 435 -13.16 8.60 -1.61
C ASP A 435 -12.42 9.32 -2.74
N GLY A 436 -11.53 10.23 -2.36
CA GLY A 436 -10.89 11.20 -3.22
C GLY A 436 -11.83 12.37 -3.55
N LYS A 437 -13.04 12.41 -2.99
CA LYS A 437 -14.03 13.46 -3.22
C LYS A 437 -14.47 14.08 -1.91
N SER A 438 -14.80 15.35 -1.99
CA SER A 438 -15.22 16.17 -0.87
C SER A 438 -16.66 15.86 -0.53
N ASP A 439 -16.90 15.56 0.74
CA ASP A 439 -18.20 15.40 1.35
C ASP A 439 -18.65 16.70 2.04
N ILE A 440 -19.90 16.77 2.53
CA ILE A 440 -20.44 18.00 3.15
C ILE A 440 -20.80 17.76 4.62
N LEU A 441 -20.24 18.57 5.52
CA LEU A 441 -20.58 18.61 6.94
C LEU A 441 -21.67 19.66 7.20
N LEU A 442 -22.74 19.23 7.87
CA LEU A 442 -23.89 20.05 8.23
C LEU A 442 -24.08 20.08 9.75
N GLN A 443 -24.51 21.23 10.28
CA GLN A 443 -24.96 21.35 11.66
C GLN A 443 -26.31 22.07 11.72
N ASN A 444 -27.24 21.50 12.49
CA ASN A 444 -28.53 22.10 12.75
C ASN A 444 -28.43 23.13 13.88
N SER A 445 -28.84 24.37 13.67
CA SER A 445 -28.75 25.46 14.66
C SER A 445 -29.87 25.46 15.71
N VAL A 446 -30.83 24.54 15.62
CA VAL A 446 -31.93 24.39 16.57
C VAL A 446 -31.78 23.12 17.41
N THR A 447 -31.45 22.00 16.77
CA THR A 447 -31.28 20.71 17.46
C THR A 447 -29.83 20.41 17.81
N ASP A 448 -28.88 21.21 17.34
CA ASP A 448 -27.43 20.96 17.42
C ASP A 448 -27.00 19.58 16.87
N ASP A 449 -27.81 19.00 15.98
CA ASP A 449 -27.46 17.78 15.28
C ASP A 449 -26.35 18.05 14.25
N VAL A 450 -25.36 17.17 14.21
CA VAL A 450 -24.29 17.16 13.21
C VAL A 450 -24.52 16.01 12.24
N TYR A 451 -24.52 16.31 10.95
CA TYR A 451 -24.85 15.38 9.87
C TYR A 451 -23.81 15.48 8.75
N ILE A 452 -23.47 14.35 8.12
CA ILE A 452 -22.63 14.32 6.92
C ILE A 452 -23.47 13.89 5.72
N TRP A 453 -23.27 14.56 4.59
CA TRP A 453 -23.60 14.03 3.27
C TRP A 453 -22.36 13.50 2.59
N LEU A 454 -22.43 12.24 2.15
CA LEU A 454 -21.45 11.67 1.25
C LEU A 454 -21.80 12.05 -0.19
N MET A 455 -20.80 12.46 -0.97
CA MET A 455 -21.00 13.13 -2.26
C MET A 455 -20.37 12.36 -3.44
N ASP A 456 -20.85 12.65 -4.65
CA ASP A 456 -20.27 12.24 -5.93
C ASP A 456 -20.67 13.30 -6.96
N GLY A 457 -19.80 14.30 -7.14
CA GLY A 457 -20.14 15.59 -7.72
C GLY A 457 -21.30 16.25 -6.95
N ALA A 458 -22.31 16.72 -7.68
CA ALA A 458 -23.50 17.33 -7.07
C ALA A 458 -24.49 16.33 -6.45
N LYS A 459 -24.20 15.02 -6.45
CA LYS A 459 -25.14 13.99 -6.00
C LYS A 459 -24.82 13.52 -4.58
N ILE A 460 -25.83 13.53 -3.70
CA ILE A 460 -25.74 12.87 -2.39
C ILE A 460 -25.85 11.36 -2.58
N THR A 461 -24.81 10.62 -2.23
CA THR A 461 -24.73 9.15 -2.34
C THR A 461 -25.07 8.45 -1.02
N GLY A 462 -24.93 9.15 0.10
CA GLY A 462 -25.23 8.65 1.43
C GLY A 462 -25.19 9.76 2.49
N GLY A 463 -25.34 9.38 3.74
CA GLY A 463 -25.23 10.30 4.87
C GLY A 463 -25.72 9.68 6.17
N ASP A 464 -25.22 10.20 7.29
CA ASP A 464 -25.67 9.81 8.62
C ASP A 464 -25.45 10.95 9.64
N TYR A 465 -26.14 10.84 10.77
CA TYR A 465 -25.89 11.70 11.92
C TYR A 465 -24.58 11.28 12.59
N LEU A 466 -23.63 12.20 12.66
CA LEU A 466 -22.42 12.00 13.46
C LEU A 466 -22.72 12.06 14.95
N GLN A 467 -23.48 13.08 15.33
CA GLN A 467 -23.87 13.34 16.71
C GLN A 467 -25.22 14.02 16.71
N ARG A 468 -26.11 13.58 17.60
CA ARG A 468 -27.38 14.27 17.85
C ARG A 468 -27.27 15.13 19.09
N GLY A 469 -27.78 16.36 19.03
CA GLY A 469 -27.75 17.31 20.14
C GLY A 469 -26.35 17.53 20.71
N LEU A 470 -25.37 17.84 19.86
CA LEU A 470 -24.05 18.27 20.32
C LEU A 470 -24.24 19.53 21.19
N PRO A 471 -23.76 19.60 22.44
CA PRO A 471 -24.03 20.78 23.26
C PRO A 471 -23.56 22.07 22.57
N GLY A 472 -24.44 23.07 22.48
CA GLY A 472 -24.23 24.28 21.68
C GLY A 472 -22.99 25.11 22.08
N GLU A 473 -22.36 24.83 23.22
CA GLU A 473 -21.05 25.39 23.54
C GLU A 473 -19.90 24.85 22.67
N TRP A 474 -20.07 23.73 21.96
CA TRP A 474 -19.08 23.18 21.02
C TRP A 474 -19.28 23.75 19.62
N GLU A 475 -18.33 24.58 19.19
CA GLU A 475 -18.31 25.18 17.86
C GLU A 475 -17.35 24.45 16.94
N PHE A 476 -17.79 24.21 15.70
CA PHE A 476 -16.92 23.74 14.62
C PHE A 476 -15.82 24.77 14.37
N LYS A 477 -14.57 24.31 14.17
CA LYS A 477 -13.43 25.19 13.89
C LYS A 477 -12.74 24.90 12.57
N ALA A 478 -12.50 23.63 12.26
CA ALA A 478 -11.81 23.25 11.04
C ALA A 478 -12.09 21.79 10.67
N THR A 479 -11.80 21.48 9.40
CA THR A 479 -11.68 20.12 8.89
C THR A 479 -10.27 19.94 8.33
N GLY A 480 -9.71 18.74 8.41
CA GLY A 480 -8.37 18.40 7.90
C GLY A 480 -7.99 16.97 8.29
N ASP A 481 -7.09 16.31 7.59
CA ASP A 481 -6.63 14.94 7.90
C ASP A 481 -5.59 14.95 9.04
N PHE A 482 -6.03 14.92 10.30
CA PHE A 482 -5.11 15.10 11.43
C PHE A 482 -4.24 13.87 11.70
N ASN A 483 -4.60 12.68 11.19
CA ASN A 483 -3.91 11.42 11.47
C ASN A 483 -3.17 10.82 10.24
N GLY A 484 -3.34 11.40 9.05
CA GLY A 484 -2.71 10.98 7.81
C GLY A 484 -3.34 9.73 7.20
N ASP A 485 -4.61 9.45 7.50
CA ASP A 485 -5.32 8.27 6.99
C ASP A 485 -6.03 8.48 5.65
N GLY A 486 -5.90 9.68 5.08
CA GLY A 486 -6.50 10.12 3.82
C GLY A 486 -7.92 10.64 3.95
N ARG A 487 -8.43 10.83 5.18
CA ARG A 487 -9.79 11.31 5.43
C ARG A 487 -9.75 12.64 6.16
N SER A 488 -10.72 13.49 5.87
CA SER A 488 -10.96 14.69 6.64
C SER A 488 -11.50 14.36 8.02
N ASP A 489 -10.84 14.90 9.04
CA ASP A 489 -11.25 14.87 10.44
C ASP A 489 -11.87 16.19 10.88
N ILE A 490 -12.48 16.26 12.07
CA ILE A 490 -13.22 17.45 12.53
C ILE A 490 -12.64 18.00 13.83
N MET A 491 -12.32 19.30 13.85
CA MET A 491 -11.92 20.03 15.04
C MET A 491 -13.06 20.86 15.62
N TRP A 492 -13.30 20.71 16.93
CA TRP A 492 -14.27 21.47 17.69
C TRP A 492 -13.60 22.23 18.83
N GLN A 493 -14.17 23.37 19.21
CA GLN A 493 -13.76 24.12 20.40
C GLN A 493 -14.96 24.43 21.28
N ASN A 494 -14.81 24.18 22.58
CA ASN A 494 -15.77 24.57 23.58
C ASN A 494 -15.62 26.06 23.91
N THR A 495 -16.64 26.86 23.62
CA THR A 495 -16.67 28.30 23.84
C THR A 495 -16.68 28.70 25.32
N THR A 496 -17.13 27.80 26.20
CA THR A 496 -17.19 28.05 27.64
C THR A 496 -15.84 27.77 28.29
N THR A 497 -15.27 26.59 28.07
CA THR A 497 -14.03 26.16 28.73
C THR A 497 -12.77 26.54 27.95
N GLY A 498 -12.86 26.71 26.63
CA GLY A 498 -11.72 26.86 25.72
C GLY A 498 -11.12 25.52 25.27
N ASP A 499 -11.67 24.38 25.67
CA ASP A 499 -11.15 23.07 25.29
C ASP A 499 -11.25 22.85 23.78
N VAL A 500 -10.20 22.33 23.16
CA VAL A 500 -10.17 21.98 21.74
C VAL A 500 -10.09 20.47 21.62
N VAL A 501 -10.94 19.88 20.78
CA VAL A 501 -10.96 18.43 20.51
C VAL A 501 -10.91 18.16 19.02
N VAL A 502 -10.34 17.01 18.67
CA VAL A 502 -10.42 16.45 17.32
C VAL A 502 -11.25 15.17 17.36
N TRP A 503 -12.15 15.02 16.40
CA TRP A 503 -12.83 13.77 16.06
C TRP A 503 -12.14 13.19 14.83
N LEU A 504 -11.51 12.03 15.00
CA LEU A 504 -10.93 11.27 13.91
C LEU A 504 -12.02 10.45 13.23
N MET A 505 -12.18 10.61 11.93
CA MET A 505 -13.37 10.23 11.19
C MET A 505 -13.17 8.92 10.42
N ALA A 506 -14.26 8.23 10.13
CA ALA A 506 -14.28 7.10 9.22
C ALA A 506 -15.62 7.08 8.46
N GLY A 507 -15.68 7.86 7.37
CA GLY A 507 -16.93 8.16 6.68
C GLY A 507 -17.88 8.92 7.60
N THR A 508 -19.12 8.44 7.70
CA THR A 508 -20.15 9.07 8.54
C THR A 508 -20.08 8.66 10.02
N LYS A 509 -18.90 8.31 10.54
CA LYS A 509 -18.71 7.89 11.94
C LYS A 509 -17.46 8.51 12.55
N ILE A 510 -17.54 8.79 13.84
CA ILE A 510 -16.37 9.13 14.67
C ILE A 510 -15.68 7.81 15.05
N ASN A 511 -14.47 7.60 14.53
CA ASN A 511 -13.67 6.40 14.79
C ASN A 511 -12.86 6.52 16.08
N ALA A 512 -12.25 7.68 16.28
CA ALA A 512 -11.44 8.02 17.44
C ALA A 512 -11.46 9.53 17.68
N GLY A 513 -10.62 10.03 18.58
CA GLY A 513 -10.52 11.45 18.87
C GLY A 513 -10.05 11.71 20.29
N GLY A 514 -9.87 12.98 20.61
CA GLY A 514 -9.35 13.37 21.91
C GLY A 514 -9.26 14.87 22.12
N LEU A 515 -8.98 15.22 23.37
CA LEU A 515 -8.66 16.58 23.78
C LEU A 515 -7.26 16.95 23.25
N VAL A 516 -7.18 17.96 22.41
CA VAL A 516 -5.92 18.54 21.91
C VAL A 516 -5.31 19.44 22.98
N VAL A 517 -6.10 20.39 23.48
CA VAL A 517 -5.67 21.31 24.54
C VAL A 517 -6.82 21.61 25.48
N LYS A 518 -6.47 21.76 26.77
CA LYS A 518 -7.41 22.18 27.80
C LYS A 518 -7.38 23.70 27.96
N GLY A 519 -8.52 24.36 27.76
CA GLY A 519 -8.69 25.78 28.01
C GLY A 519 -7.80 26.71 27.18
N LEU A 520 -7.84 26.57 25.84
CA LEU A 520 -7.28 27.56 24.93
C LEU A 520 -7.85 28.95 25.27
N PRO A 521 -7.00 29.96 25.53
CA PRO A 521 -7.49 31.28 25.88
C PRO A 521 -8.36 31.85 24.74
N ARG A 522 -9.46 32.53 25.11
CA ARG A 522 -10.51 32.96 24.16
C ARG A 522 -10.04 33.95 23.10
N ASP A 523 -8.91 34.60 23.32
CA ASP A 523 -8.32 35.49 22.33
C ASP A 523 -7.60 34.76 21.21
N TRP A 524 -7.25 33.48 21.39
CA TRP A 524 -6.71 32.61 20.34
C TRP A 524 -7.82 31.98 19.51
N ILE A 525 -7.74 32.17 18.20
CA ILE A 525 -8.71 31.68 17.23
C ILE A 525 -8.01 30.72 16.27
N VAL A 526 -8.59 29.53 16.07
CA VAL A 526 -8.20 28.63 14.99
C VAL A 526 -8.55 29.28 13.65
N LYS A 527 -7.55 29.48 12.80
CA LYS A 527 -7.68 30.17 11.51
C LYS A 527 -7.79 29.20 10.35
N ALA A 528 -7.10 28.06 10.43
CA ALA A 528 -7.16 27.00 9.45
C ALA A 528 -6.60 25.69 10.03
N ALA A 529 -6.95 24.57 9.38
CA ALA A 529 -6.23 23.33 9.49
C ALA A 529 -5.77 22.88 8.10
N ALA A 530 -4.49 22.55 7.96
CA ALA A 530 -3.85 22.17 6.69
C ALA A 530 -2.43 21.68 6.96
N ASP A 531 -1.81 20.94 6.03
CA ASP A 531 -0.46 20.41 6.20
C ASP A 531 0.59 21.52 5.99
N PHE A 532 1.23 21.99 7.07
CA PHE A 532 2.18 23.11 7.03
C PHE A 532 3.64 22.66 6.91
N ASP A 533 3.96 21.38 7.13
CA ASP A 533 5.32 20.83 7.10
C ASP A 533 5.55 19.67 6.11
N ASN A 534 4.50 19.25 5.40
CA ASN A 534 4.45 18.17 4.42
C ASN A 534 4.76 16.80 5.04
N ASP A 535 4.24 16.52 6.23
CA ASP A 535 4.27 15.19 6.85
C ASP A 535 3.07 14.31 6.48
N GLY A 536 2.12 14.85 5.72
CA GLY A 536 0.90 14.19 5.28
C GLY A 536 -0.28 14.33 6.25
N LYS A 537 -0.14 15.15 7.30
CA LYS A 537 -1.19 15.44 8.28
C LYS A 537 -1.52 16.92 8.28
N SER A 538 -2.77 17.22 8.58
CA SER A 538 -3.22 18.59 8.78
C SER A 538 -2.79 19.09 10.15
N ASP A 539 -2.13 20.22 10.14
CA ASP A 539 -1.71 21.00 11.30
C ASP A 539 -2.74 22.08 11.63
N VAL A 540 -2.48 22.93 12.64
CA VAL A 540 -3.40 24.01 13.05
C VAL A 540 -2.71 25.35 13.05
N LEU A 541 -3.24 26.30 12.28
CA LEU A 541 -2.84 27.71 12.32
C LEU A 541 -3.75 28.47 13.28
N LEU A 542 -3.19 29.13 14.28
CA LEU A 542 -3.90 29.96 15.24
C LEU A 542 -3.42 31.41 15.17
N GLN A 543 -4.35 32.34 15.43
CA GLN A 543 -4.02 33.75 15.60
C GLN A 543 -4.70 34.32 16.83
N ASN A 544 -3.99 35.12 17.62
CA ASN A 544 -4.56 35.80 18.78
C ASN A 544 -4.98 37.25 18.47
N SER A 545 -5.73 37.85 19.41
CA SER A 545 -6.15 39.26 19.30
C SER A 545 -5.01 40.28 19.32
N GLY A 546 -3.83 39.89 19.82
CA GLY A 546 -2.59 40.69 19.79
C GLY A 546 -1.86 40.65 18.44
N GLY A 547 -2.29 39.80 17.51
CA GLY A 547 -1.65 39.62 16.21
C GLY A 547 -0.58 38.53 16.17
N ASP A 548 -0.37 37.78 17.25
CA ASP A 548 0.53 36.63 17.23
C ASP A 548 -0.08 35.49 16.42
N VAL A 549 0.78 34.79 15.69
CA VAL A 549 0.44 33.66 14.84
C VAL A 549 1.26 32.45 15.28
N VAL A 550 0.59 31.32 15.47
CA VAL A 550 1.20 30.06 15.92
C VAL A 550 0.75 28.93 15.01
N VAL A 551 1.65 28.00 14.72
CA VAL A 551 1.31 26.70 14.13
C VAL A 551 1.50 25.62 15.20
N TRP A 552 0.52 24.74 15.32
CA TRP A 552 0.64 23.45 16.01
C TRP A 552 0.77 22.36 14.96
N LEU A 553 1.90 21.66 14.98
CA LEU A 553 2.09 20.45 14.20
C LEU A 553 1.37 19.30 14.91
N MET A 554 0.57 18.55 14.17
CA MET A 554 -0.40 17.60 14.76
C MET A 554 -0.02 16.14 14.51
N ASP A 555 -0.43 15.27 15.42
CA ASP A 555 -0.42 13.82 15.23
C ASP A 555 -1.71 13.23 15.84
N GLY A 556 -2.73 13.12 15.00
CA GLY A 556 -4.11 12.86 15.40
C GLY A 556 -4.63 13.95 16.34
N ALA A 557 -5.08 13.56 17.53
CA ALA A 557 -5.60 14.50 18.53
C ALA A 557 -4.50 15.10 19.43
N SER A 558 -3.21 15.00 19.08
CA SER A 558 -2.09 15.51 19.87
C SER A 558 -1.29 16.56 19.11
N VAL A 559 -0.78 17.57 19.83
CA VAL A 559 0.22 18.51 19.28
C VAL A 559 1.60 17.86 19.42
N SER A 560 2.23 17.50 18.29
CA SER A 560 3.56 16.90 18.26
C SER A 560 4.66 17.95 18.51
N GLU A 561 4.49 19.13 17.89
CA GLU A 561 5.34 20.30 18.03
C GLU A 561 4.50 21.57 17.85
N GLY A 562 4.97 22.72 18.33
CA GLY A 562 4.29 23.98 18.11
C GLY A 562 5.23 25.18 18.25
N GLY A 563 4.97 26.24 17.50
CA GLY A 563 5.84 27.41 17.46
C GLY A 563 5.15 28.68 17.01
N TYR A 564 5.68 29.82 17.47
CA TYR A 564 5.30 31.13 16.95
C TYR A 564 5.86 31.31 15.54
N VAL A 565 4.97 31.56 14.58
CA VAL A 565 5.33 31.94 13.21
C VAL A 565 5.75 33.41 13.16
N SER A 566 4.96 34.27 13.82
CA SER A 566 5.23 35.69 13.94
C SER A 566 4.47 36.27 15.14
N SER A 567 4.93 37.40 15.66
CA SER A 567 4.30 38.11 16.77
C SER A 567 3.83 39.50 16.37
N GLY A 568 2.69 39.94 16.89
CA GLY A 568 2.25 41.34 16.76
C GLY A 568 1.87 41.79 15.35
N ILE A 569 1.28 40.93 14.52
CA ILE A 569 0.75 41.32 13.21
C ILE A 569 -0.33 42.40 13.39
N PRO A 570 -0.24 43.55 12.68
CA PRO A 570 -1.22 44.61 12.83
C PRO A 570 -2.64 44.14 12.55
N GLY A 571 -3.60 44.52 13.40
CA GLY A 571 -4.97 43.99 13.36
C GLY A 571 -5.75 44.27 12.07
N ASN A 572 -5.28 45.17 11.20
CA ASN A 572 -5.87 45.35 9.87
C ASN A 572 -5.54 44.19 8.91
N TRP A 573 -4.44 43.47 9.13
CA TRP A 573 -4.07 42.28 8.37
C TRP A 573 -4.78 41.03 8.89
N GLN A 574 -5.49 40.37 8.00
CA GLN A 574 -6.31 39.20 8.31
C GLN A 574 -5.85 38.00 7.48
N ILE A 575 -5.67 36.84 8.11
CA ILE A 575 -5.53 35.58 7.38
C ILE A 575 -6.88 35.31 6.71
N LYS A 576 -6.88 35.25 5.38
CA LYS A 576 -8.08 35.05 4.56
C LYS A 576 -8.21 33.62 4.07
N ALA A 577 -7.09 32.96 3.78
CA ALA A 577 -7.08 31.59 3.32
C ALA A 577 -5.70 30.96 3.52
N VAL A 578 -5.62 29.64 3.38
CA VAL A 578 -4.37 28.87 3.37
C VAL A 578 -4.41 27.85 2.22
N GLY A 579 -3.28 27.63 1.56
CA GLY A 579 -3.15 26.68 0.45
C GLY A 579 -1.71 26.65 -0.07
N ASP A 580 -1.26 25.54 -0.65
CA ASP A 580 0.09 25.39 -1.23
C ASP A 580 0.24 26.23 -2.50
N LEU A 581 0.75 27.46 -2.41
CA LEU A 581 0.78 28.41 -3.51
C LEU A 581 1.94 28.15 -4.48
N ASP A 582 3.02 27.51 -4.03
CA ASP A 582 4.25 27.30 -4.81
C ASP A 582 4.49 25.85 -5.26
N GLY A 583 3.68 24.90 -4.79
CA GLY A 583 3.69 23.49 -5.18
C GLY A 583 4.74 22.66 -4.45
N ASP A 584 5.24 23.14 -3.30
CA ASP A 584 6.27 22.45 -2.53
C ASP A 584 5.72 21.39 -1.54
N GLY A 585 4.38 21.23 -1.52
CA GLY A 585 3.66 20.31 -0.66
C GLY A 585 3.26 20.88 0.70
N LYS A 586 3.75 22.07 1.08
CA LYS A 586 3.38 22.74 2.32
C LYS A 586 2.35 23.82 2.06
N THR A 587 1.46 24.01 3.02
CA THR A 587 0.40 25.00 2.92
C THR A 587 0.93 26.40 3.23
N ASP A 588 0.67 27.38 2.36
CA ASP A 588 1.03 28.78 2.56
C ASP A 588 -0.11 29.60 3.16
N VAL A 589 0.19 30.83 3.61
CA VAL A 589 -0.80 31.71 4.25
C VAL A 589 -1.06 32.96 3.42
N LEU A 590 -2.32 33.18 3.05
CA LEU A 590 -2.75 34.34 2.27
C LEU A 590 -3.45 35.37 3.17
N TRP A 591 -2.89 36.57 3.18
CA TRP A 591 -3.27 37.69 4.02
C TRP A 591 -3.92 38.80 3.20
N GLN A 592 -4.88 39.49 3.80
CA GLN A 592 -5.44 40.72 3.24
C GLN A 592 -5.51 41.82 4.30
N ASP A 593 -5.04 43.00 3.93
CA ASP A 593 -5.20 44.23 4.69
C ASP A 593 -6.61 44.79 4.46
N SER A 594 -7.41 44.80 5.52
CA SER A 594 -8.78 45.33 5.51
C SER A 594 -8.87 46.85 5.31
N ALA A 595 -7.79 47.60 5.52
CA ALA A 595 -7.76 49.05 5.37
C ALA A 595 -7.39 49.48 3.94
N THR A 596 -6.39 48.82 3.35
CA THR A 596 -5.84 49.20 2.04
C THR A 596 -6.30 48.30 0.90
N GLY A 597 -6.74 47.07 1.20
CA GLY A 597 -7.00 46.04 0.20
C GLY A 597 -5.72 45.36 -0.31
N ASP A 598 -4.55 45.65 0.27
CA ASP A 598 -3.32 44.93 -0.05
C ASP A 598 -3.44 43.45 0.27
N VAL A 599 -2.92 42.59 -0.60
CA VAL A 599 -2.86 41.14 -0.42
C VAL A 599 -1.40 40.74 -0.33
N ALA A 600 -1.04 39.93 0.66
CA ALA A 600 0.30 39.40 0.86
C ALA A 600 0.23 37.91 1.13
N ALA A 601 1.30 37.19 0.82
CA ALA A 601 1.41 35.76 1.11
C ALA A 601 2.68 35.50 1.91
N TRP A 602 2.59 34.54 2.82
CA TRP A 602 3.75 33.92 3.47
C TRP A 602 3.90 32.51 2.93
N LEU A 603 5.10 32.22 2.43
CA LEU A 603 5.53 30.86 2.15
C LEU A 603 6.12 30.29 3.44
N ILE A 604 5.58 29.19 3.95
CA ILE A 604 5.91 28.69 5.29
C ILE A 604 6.32 27.22 5.30
N ASN A 605 7.13 26.84 6.29
CA ASN A 605 7.49 25.46 6.59
C ASN A 605 7.35 25.22 8.10
N GLY A 606 6.33 24.47 8.47
CA GLY A 606 5.85 24.31 9.83
C GLY A 606 5.61 25.67 10.49
N SER A 607 6.39 26.00 11.52
CA SER A 607 6.28 27.28 12.22
C SER A 607 7.20 28.39 11.68
N THR A 608 7.85 28.22 10.53
CA THR A 608 8.83 29.18 10.00
C THR A 608 8.38 29.82 8.68
N VAL A 609 8.43 31.15 8.59
CA VAL A 609 8.27 31.86 7.30
C VAL A 609 9.57 31.79 6.50
N ILE A 610 9.54 31.10 5.36
CA ILE A 610 10.70 30.92 4.47
C ILE A 610 10.71 31.89 3.30
N GLY A 611 9.56 32.50 3.00
CA GLY A 611 9.40 33.51 1.96
C GLY A 611 8.10 34.28 2.12
N GLY A 612 7.91 35.30 1.30
CA GLY A 612 6.66 36.06 1.29
C GLY A 612 6.83 37.52 0.88
N ASN A 613 5.77 38.10 0.33
CA ASN A 613 5.67 39.52 0.02
C ASN A 613 4.21 39.87 -0.32
N TYR A 614 3.99 41.11 -0.73
CA TYR A 614 2.77 41.53 -1.40
C TYR A 614 2.57 40.74 -2.70
N VAL A 615 1.41 40.10 -2.82
CA VAL A 615 0.91 39.50 -4.07
C VAL A 615 0.37 40.60 -4.99
N VAL A 616 -0.43 41.51 -4.43
CA VAL A 616 -1.00 42.67 -5.12
C VAL A 616 -1.32 43.77 -4.11
N ARG A 617 -1.35 45.02 -4.57
CA ARG A 617 -1.69 46.18 -3.74
C ARG A 617 -3.02 46.80 -4.15
N GLY A 618 -3.79 47.25 -3.17
CA GLY A 618 -4.98 48.07 -3.38
C GLY A 618 -6.14 47.36 -4.05
N VAL A 619 -6.39 46.08 -3.74
CA VAL A 619 -7.58 45.39 -4.26
C VAL A 619 -8.84 46.12 -3.76
N PRO A 620 -9.76 46.55 -4.65
CA PRO A 620 -10.94 47.29 -4.24
C PRO A 620 -11.77 46.53 -3.21
N ASN A 621 -12.26 47.23 -2.18
CA ASN A 621 -12.93 46.61 -1.02
C ASN A 621 -14.20 45.80 -1.36
N ASN A 622 -14.81 46.01 -2.53
CA ASN A 622 -15.92 45.19 -3.00
C ASN A 622 -15.48 43.78 -3.42
N TRP A 623 -14.23 43.58 -3.83
CA TRP A 623 -13.68 42.26 -4.12
C TRP A 623 -13.34 41.53 -2.82
N LYS A 624 -14.02 40.41 -2.59
CA LYS A 624 -13.84 39.54 -1.43
C LYS A 624 -13.13 38.27 -1.87
N LEU A 625 -12.02 37.97 -1.19
CA LEU A 625 -11.41 36.64 -1.27
C LEU A 625 -12.35 35.65 -0.59
N LEU A 626 -12.74 34.62 -1.33
CA LEU A 626 -13.69 33.60 -0.88
C LEU A 626 -12.97 32.37 -0.37
N VAL A 627 -12.23 31.70 -1.24
CA VAL A 627 -11.59 30.40 -0.99
C VAL A 627 -10.35 30.28 -1.89
N VAL A 628 -9.42 29.41 -1.49
CA VAL A 628 -8.29 28.98 -2.32
C VAL A 628 -8.39 27.48 -2.57
N GLY A 629 -7.89 27.04 -3.72
CA GLY A 629 -7.93 25.65 -4.16
C GLY A 629 -7.23 25.50 -5.50
N ASP A 630 -6.82 24.30 -5.88
CA ASP A 630 -6.15 24.04 -7.15
C ASP A 630 -7.19 23.92 -8.27
N TYR A 631 -7.68 25.06 -8.78
CA TYR A 631 -8.68 25.07 -9.85
C TYR A 631 -8.05 24.66 -11.19
N SER A 632 -6.76 24.94 -11.39
CA SER A 632 -6.05 24.70 -12.65
C SER A 632 -5.53 23.27 -12.84
N GLY A 633 -5.36 22.52 -11.74
CA GLY A 633 -4.81 21.17 -11.71
C GLY A 633 -3.29 21.13 -11.88
N ASP A 634 -2.59 22.23 -11.58
CA ASP A 634 -1.14 22.32 -11.72
C ASP A 634 -0.37 22.00 -10.44
N GLY A 635 -1.09 21.60 -9.39
CA GLY A 635 -0.56 21.32 -8.08
C GLY A 635 -0.28 22.60 -7.30
N LYS A 636 -0.94 23.72 -7.56
CA LYS A 636 -0.81 24.96 -6.77
C LYS A 636 -2.18 25.54 -6.46
N ALA A 637 -2.29 26.16 -5.30
CA ALA A 637 -3.52 26.80 -4.87
C ALA A 637 -3.74 28.12 -5.63
N ASP A 638 -4.88 28.20 -6.28
CA ASP A 638 -5.40 29.38 -6.96
C ASP A 638 -6.34 30.17 -6.03
N VAL A 639 -6.63 31.44 -6.36
CA VAL A 639 -7.43 32.33 -5.50
C VAL A 639 -8.77 32.69 -6.14
N LEU A 640 -9.87 32.36 -5.47
CA LEU A 640 -11.22 32.75 -5.89
C LEU A 640 -11.66 34.06 -5.24
N TRP A 641 -12.15 34.98 -6.07
CA TRP A 641 -12.64 36.29 -5.70
C TRP A 641 -14.08 36.48 -6.13
N GLN A 642 -14.85 37.23 -5.34
CA GLN A 642 -16.19 37.70 -5.72
C GLN A 642 -16.33 39.19 -5.50
N ASP A 643 -16.84 39.90 -6.50
CA ASP A 643 -17.25 41.29 -6.40
C ASP A 643 -18.60 41.36 -5.69
N SER A 644 -18.64 41.92 -4.48
CA SER A 644 -19.87 42.02 -3.68
C SER A 644 -20.91 43.00 -4.26
N VAL A 645 -20.55 43.79 -5.28
CA VAL A 645 -21.45 44.76 -5.93
C VAL A 645 -21.99 44.20 -7.23
N THR A 646 -21.12 43.71 -8.11
CA THR A 646 -21.55 43.18 -9.41
C THR A 646 -21.97 41.72 -9.35
N GLY A 647 -21.46 40.96 -8.38
CA GLY A 647 -21.62 39.51 -8.32
C GLY A 647 -20.64 38.74 -9.22
N ASP A 648 -19.68 39.42 -9.83
CA ASP A 648 -18.68 38.74 -10.66
C ASP A 648 -17.80 37.82 -9.82
N VAL A 649 -17.51 36.63 -10.33
CA VAL A 649 -16.62 35.65 -9.70
C VAL A 649 -15.41 35.46 -10.59
N ALA A 650 -14.20 35.61 -10.03
CA ALA A 650 -12.95 35.52 -10.76
C ALA A 650 -11.93 34.63 -10.04
N VAL A 651 -11.08 33.96 -10.82
CA VAL A 651 -9.98 33.12 -10.34
C VAL A 651 -8.66 33.81 -10.70
N TRP A 652 -7.70 33.81 -9.78
CA TRP A 652 -6.28 34.09 -10.07
C TRP A 652 -5.49 32.81 -10.02
N PHE A 653 -4.72 32.55 -11.08
CA PHE A 653 -3.77 31.44 -11.08
C PHE A 653 -2.46 31.86 -10.46
N MET A 654 -1.94 31.06 -9.53
CA MET A 654 -0.79 31.41 -8.70
C MET A 654 0.44 30.58 -9.04
N ASP A 655 1.62 31.19 -8.94
CA ASP A 655 2.92 30.51 -8.94
C ASP A 655 3.77 31.11 -7.81
N GLY A 656 3.66 30.50 -6.63
CA GLY A 656 4.02 31.09 -5.36
C GLY A 656 3.27 32.41 -5.16
N ILE A 657 4.00 33.49 -4.89
CA ILE A 657 3.39 34.81 -4.63
C ILE A 657 3.05 35.61 -5.90
N LYS A 658 3.14 35.02 -7.10
CA LYS A 658 2.89 35.70 -8.37
C LYS A 658 1.55 35.26 -8.97
N ILE A 659 0.80 36.23 -9.48
CA ILE A 659 -0.37 35.97 -10.33
C ILE A 659 0.13 35.72 -11.75
N VAL A 660 -0.02 34.50 -12.26
CA VAL A 660 0.46 34.09 -13.60
C VAL A 660 -0.66 34.05 -14.64
N GLY A 661 -1.92 34.07 -14.20
CA GLY A 661 -3.08 34.07 -15.07
C GLY A 661 -4.38 34.25 -14.30
N GLY A 662 -5.50 33.96 -14.96
CA GLY A 662 -6.82 34.01 -14.34
C GLY A 662 -7.89 34.59 -15.25
N GLY A 663 -9.11 34.69 -14.73
CA GLY A 663 -10.26 35.19 -15.47
C GLY A 663 -11.56 35.11 -14.68
N PHE A 664 -12.65 35.55 -15.30
CA PHE A 664 -13.98 35.41 -14.71
C PHE A 664 -14.47 33.97 -14.87
N ALA A 665 -14.88 33.36 -13.76
CA ALA A 665 -15.62 32.09 -13.78
C ALA A 665 -17.08 32.30 -14.15
N THR A 666 -17.68 33.37 -13.61
CA THR A 666 -18.98 33.85 -14.05
C THR A 666 -19.09 35.36 -13.84
N LYS A 667 -20.09 35.96 -14.48
CA LYS A 667 -20.41 37.37 -14.31
C LYS A 667 -21.82 37.53 -13.79
N ALA A 668 -21.99 38.51 -12.91
CA ALA A 668 -23.29 38.83 -12.30
C ALA A 668 -23.99 37.66 -11.60
N LEU A 669 -23.26 36.88 -10.80
CA LEU A 669 -23.89 35.92 -9.88
C LEU A 669 -24.77 36.68 -8.89
N GLU A 670 -25.99 36.20 -8.64
CA GLU A 670 -26.87 36.90 -7.71
C GLU A 670 -26.20 37.07 -6.34
N PRO A 671 -26.27 38.25 -5.71
CA PRO A 671 -25.62 38.53 -4.42
C PRO A 671 -26.12 37.71 -3.24
N ASP A 672 -27.07 36.79 -3.42
CA ASP A 672 -27.52 35.86 -2.39
C ASP A 672 -26.70 34.56 -2.37
N TRP A 673 -25.87 34.30 -3.38
CA TRP A 673 -24.99 33.13 -3.41
C TRP A 673 -23.69 33.38 -2.64
N ARG A 674 -23.35 32.46 -1.73
CA ARG A 674 -22.12 32.45 -0.94
C ARG A 674 -21.43 31.11 -1.08
N THR A 675 -20.10 31.11 -1.15
CA THR A 675 -19.31 29.88 -1.00
C THR A 675 -19.45 29.33 0.42
N LYS A 676 -19.27 28.02 0.56
CA LYS A 676 -19.41 27.30 1.82
C LYS A 676 -18.27 26.36 2.09
#